data_AF-A0A0K1S8L2-F1
#
_entry.id   AF-A0A0K1S8L2-F1
#
_cell.length_a   1.000
_cell.length_b   1.000
_cell.length_c   1.000
_cell.angle_alpha   90.00
_cell.angle_beta   90.00
_cell.angle_gamma   90.00
#
_symmetry.space_group_name_H-M   'P 1'
#
loop_
_entity.id
_entity.type
_entity.pdbx_description
1 polymer ?
#
loop_
_entity_poly.entity_id
_entity_poly.type
_entity_poly.pdbx_seq_one_letter_code
_entity_poly.pdbx_strand_id
1 'polypeptide(L)'
;MSDLDTENQRQSDEDRQRDAAVYLHLLNNLTDLDISEDNPKPNEYKIAKQWGQNRIFVRRVLRSVMGERYQEKEREERVPSLSLGKLVTILSSLEAYWQGESAKNKDSLAQKMINKFTQQEKQRVLKKYAQLSLDERDKLKLLVHPEAGLLEQLKEIITDEIQPDSLDVVSFYKQAINLYSSQKQQHSYLKSLDRNDNQNLDESLVNQIIEYIQPRLKKYYQHLSTGSEQEIIKDLVDKILREVSRTEFQAGLRQIKTVVGQCPDFVKNNLTSDSISNLFLESLSNSIIKNNLLGDKFPVYIDYLEIEKVKPLPLKLYRGKTGLINTDFLDDPEDENEYYAQGLEKQIAYRVRVYFYVYPPENWKPKPTLEEKEISQFFKQEESNSRLEFCEEVVGVGSPIAHITTAINRFLFEGIDILKKQGYLPVTQKIVSEDKVIGNTRNSAVWSYSLVKLCKQEDVKKSLEGEINYNQIVADQELATGEFYGFDLLESAAKSALHARLRAIEKTGIDYQQYLQQLCQRIEEKYILEKAEKWIKFYPFSLRAMQDYLEKKLFKDKYRNWDERNFKEVNNNQAWSMVAYEAHLAIIQVYLQEGLYRIAQKYLEVIKPHIEKGRLDDKLLVSLYYICLFDYHFYTDLEDEERDHQERGSAIRKAEECLNTAEEYLQEYLKEYAIIGEYSQTNAHPFFYYLSRIYSHRAKIYIFFPYIAQLPNPKTHLLIEPLRLLEKARIYAARDGDANYYAYWTVYQIWSYLITAYVGDTNRLTEKFSRQNCLEWAERLIKNALDCYGERGRKSYQQIKNYSGKQTEFVISNIVYEKYNDIYVQTIPPIIEIGKGSSHLDEFYQEILKLKSSQSQEKIIQLPMSALTYLDSNSDNKVYLFGIHASLLLFGLGLVELCKDNQEEGLEERIRMAMKRFTLGAAIASEGTVDEKRGEKTYLQRIFTEQKPNKDQKMPEDFQIRGLYPHRLTQFTAKGKIFAATCRVILLLYNYEKYSSYWPEVAYLLNDLHDAQTIIRSNNPDYSLGQNRYSGHLEQQFKGVKSYLESPKNSVKSGSLKEIRNRIVTDIFKILRGDKV
;
A
#
# COMPACT_ATOMS: atom_id res chain seq x y z
N MET A 1 53.76 28.19 53.01
CA MET A 1 54.15 27.92 51.61
C MET A 1 55.32 26.96 51.66
N SER A 2 55.07 25.65 51.59
CA SER A 2 56.05 24.61 51.21
C SER A 2 55.51 23.15 51.22
N ASP A 3 54.20 22.88 51.32
CA ASP A 3 53.66 21.51 51.15
C ASP A 3 52.53 21.39 50.11
N LEU A 4 52.06 22.52 49.54
CA LEU A 4 50.95 22.54 48.57
C LEU A 4 51.39 22.42 47.11
N ASP A 5 52.68 22.57 46.81
CA ASP A 5 53.20 22.56 45.44
C ASP A 5 53.71 21.18 44.99
N THR A 6 53.85 20.22 45.92
CA THR A 6 54.28 18.84 45.63
C THR A 6 53.12 17.85 45.43
N GLU A 7 51.89 18.17 45.87
CA GLU A 7 50.70 17.37 45.57
C GLU A 7 50.12 17.64 44.16
N ASN A 8 50.47 18.79 43.56
CA ASN A 8 49.86 19.27 42.31
C ASN A 8 50.40 18.64 41.01
N GLN A 9 51.29 17.64 41.09
CA GLN A 9 51.88 16.95 39.92
C GLN A 9 51.58 15.44 39.84
N ARG A 10 50.73 14.87 40.71
CA ARG A 10 50.59 13.40 40.83
C ARG A 10 49.17 12.82 40.77
N GLN A 11 48.16 13.58 40.36
CA GLN A 11 46.82 13.02 40.23
C GLN A 11 46.53 12.61 38.78
N SER A 12 46.31 11.31 38.56
CA SER A 12 45.92 10.81 37.24
C SER A 12 44.54 11.35 36.85
N ASP A 13 44.23 11.39 35.55
CA ASP A 13 42.91 11.85 35.11
C ASP A 13 41.79 10.91 35.60
N GLU A 14 42.07 9.62 35.81
CA GLU A 14 41.14 8.67 36.40
C GLU A 14 40.88 8.95 37.89
N ASP A 15 41.91 9.31 38.66
CA ASP A 15 41.75 9.72 40.07
C ASP A 15 40.87 10.97 40.19
N ARG A 16 41.02 11.92 39.25
CA ARG A 16 40.16 13.12 39.19
C ARG A 16 38.72 12.77 38.85
N GLN A 17 38.49 11.83 37.94
CA GLN A 17 37.15 11.36 37.59
C GLN A 17 36.49 10.62 38.77
N ARG A 18 37.25 9.78 39.49
CA ARG A 18 36.77 9.10 40.71
C ARG A 18 36.38 10.11 41.78
N ASP A 19 37.24 11.08 42.07
CA ASP A 19 36.96 12.13 43.05
C ASP A 19 35.73 12.97 42.64
N ALA A 20 35.61 13.32 41.36
CA ALA A 20 34.46 14.03 40.81
C ALA A 20 33.16 13.23 40.98
N ALA A 21 33.18 11.93 40.69
CA ALA A 21 32.02 11.05 40.85
C ALA A 21 31.57 10.95 42.32
N VAL A 22 32.51 10.87 43.25
CA VAL A 22 32.21 10.87 44.70
C VAL A 22 31.60 12.22 45.12
N TYR A 23 32.17 13.34 44.71
CA TYR A 23 31.61 14.66 45.01
C TYR A 23 30.22 14.88 44.40
N LEU A 24 30.00 14.46 43.15
CA LEU A 24 28.70 14.57 42.49
C LEU A 24 27.65 13.74 43.24
N HIS A 25 28.00 12.53 43.69
CA HIS A 25 27.11 11.70 44.50
C HIS A 25 26.77 12.36 45.84
N LEU A 26 27.76 12.90 46.54
CA LEU A 26 27.53 13.64 47.79
C LEU A 26 26.59 14.85 47.57
N LEU A 27 26.80 15.60 46.48
CA LEU A 27 26.02 16.80 46.16
C LEU A 27 24.59 16.49 45.74
N ASN A 28 24.38 15.49 44.89
CA ASN A 28 23.05 15.16 44.35
C ASN A 28 22.17 14.42 45.36
N ASN A 29 22.76 13.58 46.21
CA ASN A 29 22.00 12.63 47.01
C ASN A 29 21.99 12.94 48.52
N LEU A 30 23.06 13.56 49.04
CA LEU A 30 23.28 13.70 50.48
C LEU A 30 23.43 15.16 50.97
N THR A 31 23.43 16.12 50.05
CA THR A 31 23.60 17.55 50.35
C THR A 31 22.38 18.33 49.86
N ASP A 32 21.91 19.27 50.66
CA ASP A 32 20.92 20.25 50.20
C ASP A 32 21.65 21.42 49.53
N LEU A 33 21.41 21.57 48.22
CA LEU A 33 22.04 22.58 47.40
C LEU A 33 21.39 23.97 47.54
N ASP A 34 20.19 24.06 48.13
CA ASP A 34 19.47 25.30 48.42
C ASP A 34 19.25 26.18 47.17
N ILE A 35 18.74 25.56 46.10
CA ILE A 35 18.57 26.17 44.78
C ILE A 35 17.12 26.64 44.63
N SER A 36 16.92 27.90 44.23
CA SER A 36 15.63 28.47 43.84
C SER A 36 15.62 28.82 42.35
N GLU A 37 14.43 28.98 41.75
CA GLU A 37 14.28 29.40 40.35
C GLU A 37 14.96 30.75 40.07
N ASP A 38 15.04 31.64 41.07
CA ASP A 38 15.69 32.95 40.98
C ASP A 38 17.23 32.90 41.09
N ASN A 39 17.82 31.81 41.59
CA ASN A 39 19.27 31.69 41.76
C ASN A 39 19.75 30.25 41.49
N PRO A 40 20.13 29.91 40.24
CA PRO A 40 20.46 28.53 39.84
C PRO A 40 21.79 27.99 40.40
N LYS A 41 22.54 28.84 41.12
CA LYS A 41 23.84 28.49 41.72
C LYS A 41 23.66 27.89 43.12
N PRO A 42 24.28 26.75 43.44
CA PRO A 42 24.23 26.16 44.78
C PRO A 42 24.79 27.11 45.86
N ASN A 43 24.18 27.10 47.05
CA ASN A 43 24.60 27.94 48.16
C ASN A 43 25.90 27.40 48.81
N GLU A 44 27.04 27.89 48.32
CA GLU A 44 28.38 27.48 48.78
C GLU A 44 28.57 27.55 50.30
N TYR A 45 27.98 28.55 50.96
CA TYR A 45 28.13 28.73 52.41
C TYR A 45 27.36 27.68 53.19
N LYS A 46 26.13 27.38 52.75
CA LYS A 46 25.29 26.34 53.37
C LYS A 46 25.89 24.96 53.14
N ILE A 47 26.42 24.67 51.95
CA ILE A 47 27.10 23.41 51.64
C ILE A 47 28.40 23.27 52.44
N ALA A 48 29.20 24.33 52.58
CA ALA A 48 30.40 24.33 53.41
C ALA A 48 30.11 24.02 54.88
N LYS A 49 29.01 24.57 55.41
CA LYS A 49 28.52 24.27 56.76
C LYS A 49 28.05 22.81 56.89
N GLN A 50 27.34 22.29 55.88
CA GLN A 50 26.92 20.88 55.80
C GLN A 50 28.12 19.91 55.76
N TRP A 51 29.16 20.24 54.99
CA TRP A 51 30.32 19.37 54.78
C TRP A 51 31.40 19.53 55.87
N GLY A 52 31.28 20.53 56.75
CA GLY A 52 32.32 20.84 57.73
C GLY A 52 33.65 21.25 57.09
N GLN A 53 33.60 21.88 55.91
CA GLN A 53 34.77 22.28 55.13
C GLN A 53 34.81 23.79 54.88
N ASN A 54 35.97 24.31 54.48
CA ASN A 54 36.07 25.72 54.11
C ASN A 54 35.27 26.01 52.82
N ARG A 55 34.56 27.13 52.79
CA ARG A 55 33.82 27.64 51.62
C ARG A 55 34.66 27.69 50.35
N ILE A 56 35.94 28.04 50.45
CA ILE A 56 36.84 28.07 49.29
C ILE A 56 36.97 26.67 48.67
N PHE A 57 37.09 25.63 49.49
CA PHE A 57 37.20 24.26 49.01
C PHE A 57 35.90 23.80 48.33
N VAL A 58 34.74 24.03 48.95
CA VAL A 58 33.43 23.70 48.36
C VAL A 58 33.19 24.44 47.05
N ARG A 59 33.58 25.72 46.97
CA ARG A 59 33.51 26.50 45.73
C ARG A 59 34.29 25.84 44.59
N ARG A 60 35.50 25.35 44.86
CA ARG A 60 36.32 24.64 43.85
C ARG A 60 35.67 23.34 43.40
N VAL A 61 35.11 22.56 44.34
CA VAL A 61 34.37 21.33 44.02
C VAL A 61 33.14 21.63 43.15
N LEU A 62 32.34 22.63 43.50
CA LEU A 62 31.14 22.98 42.73
C LEU A 62 31.47 23.49 41.32
N ARG A 63 32.51 24.32 41.19
CA ARG A 63 32.94 24.87 39.90
C ARG A 63 33.59 23.84 38.98
N SER A 64 34.10 22.74 39.52
CA SER A 64 34.68 21.64 38.74
C SER A 64 33.67 20.56 38.40
N VAL A 65 32.85 20.14 39.36
CA VAL A 65 31.94 18.99 39.20
C VAL A 65 30.54 19.41 38.72
N MET A 66 30.11 20.64 39.00
CA MET A 66 28.84 21.23 38.52
C MET A 66 29.08 22.47 37.65
N GLY A 67 30.13 22.46 36.83
CA GLY A 67 30.56 23.62 36.02
C GLY A 67 29.48 24.20 35.10
N GLU A 68 28.51 23.39 34.67
CA GLU A 68 27.37 23.83 33.84
C GLU A 68 26.52 24.93 34.52
N ARG A 69 26.48 24.96 35.85
CA ARG A 69 25.73 25.97 36.63
C ARG A 69 26.50 27.28 36.83
N TYR A 70 27.74 27.36 36.34
CA TYR A 70 28.61 28.53 36.47
C TYR A 70 28.98 29.08 35.09
N GLN A 71 29.26 30.39 35.03
CA GLN A 71 29.74 31.02 33.80
C GLN A 71 31.09 30.41 33.40
N GLU A 72 31.39 30.36 32.10
CA GLU A 72 32.58 29.68 31.57
C GLU A 72 33.90 30.17 32.20
N LYS A 73 33.99 31.46 32.54
CA LYS A 73 35.13 32.08 33.24
C LYS A 73 35.28 31.67 34.70
N GLU A 74 34.24 31.13 35.31
CA GLU A 74 34.21 30.68 36.71
C GLU A 74 34.44 29.17 36.85
N ARG A 75 34.41 28.41 35.75
CA ARG A 75 34.61 26.96 35.76
C ARG A 75 36.05 26.63 36.13
N GLU A 76 36.22 25.63 36.97
CA GLU A 76 37.55 25.11 37.31
C GLU A 76 37.72 23.74 36.65
N GLU A 77 38.70 23.58 35.76
CA GLU A 77 38.94 22.29 35.11
C GLU A 77 39.50 21.23 36.06
N ARG A 78 40.09 21.66 37.19
CA ARG A 78 40.75 20.74 38.13
C ARG A 78 39.83 20.43 39.31
N VAL A 79 39.48 19.16 39.41
CA VAL A 79 38.75 18.60 40.55
C VAL A 79 39.70 18.55 41.77
N PRO A 80 39.31 19.11 42.93
CA PRO A 80 40.13 19.02 44.15
C PRO A 80 40.34 17.56 44.57
N SER A 81 41.54 17.21 45.04
CA SER A 81 41.83 15.86 45.49
C SER A 81 41.05 15.49 46.77
N LEU A 82 40.43 14.32 46.76
CA LEU A 82 39.72 13.75 47.90
C LEU A 82 40.60 12.71 48.60
N SER A 83 40.87 12.91 49.89
CA SER A 83 41.48 11.88 50.74
C SER A 83 40.41 11.15 51.55
N LEU A 84 40.65 9.89 51.90
CA LEU A 84 39.74 9.10 52.75
C LEU A 84 39.39 9.84 54.06
N GLY A 85 40.39 10.44 54.72
CA GLY A 85 40.17 11.20 55.95
C GLY A 85 39.27 12.42 55.75
N LYS A 86 39.38 13.08 54.60
CA LYS A 86 38.53 14.22 54.25
C LYS A 86 37.10 13.77 53.91
N LEU A 87 36.95 12.65 53.21
CA LEU A 87 35.64 12.03 52.94
C LEU A 87 34.91 11.65 54.22
N VAL A 88 35.61 11.01 55.17
CA VAL A 88 35.07 10.66 56.48
C VAL A 88 34.65 11.92 57.24
N THR A 89 35.45 12.99 57.17
CA THR A 89 35.12 14.28 57.80
C THR A 89 33.84 14.88 57.19
N ILE A 90 33.68 14.83 55.87
CA ILE A 90 32.49 15.32 55.16
C ILE A 90 31.25 14.51 55.55
N LEU A 91 31.35 13.18 55.55
CA LEU A 91 30.23 12.30 55.91
C LEU A 91 29.80 12.46 57.37
N SER A 92 30.75 12.53 58.30
CA SER A 92 30.46 12.77 59.73
C SER A 92 29.84 14.16 59.96
N SER A 93 30.31 15.18 59.23
CA SER A 93 29.77 16.54 59.32
C SER A 93 28.35 16.61 58.77
N LEU A 94 28.08 15.94 57.65
CA LEU A 94 26.75 15.86 57.06
C LEU A 94 25.76 15.16 57.99
N GLU A 95 26.16 14.03 58.58
CA GLU A 95 25.31 13.32 59.54
C GLU A 95 25.01 14.18 60.77
N ALA A 96 26.03 14.82 61.37
CA ALA A 96 25.85 15.70 62.51
C ALA A 96 24.98 16.92 62.17
N TYR A 97 25.13 17.48 60.96
CA TYR A 97 24.32 18.59 60.48
C TYR A 97 22.84 18.19 60.38
N TRP A 98 22.54 17.08 59.71
CA TRP A 98 21.16 16.63 59.51
C TRP A 98 20.49 16.17 60.80
N GLN A 99 21.22 15.50 61.70
CA GLN A 99 20.75 15.17 63.06
C GLN A 99 20.44 16.44 63.87
N GLY A 100 21.30 17.46 63.77
CA GLY A 100 21.10 18.75 64.42
C GLY A 100 19.90 19.54 63.87
N GLU A 101 19.67 19.51 62.55
CA GLU A 101 18.52 20.16 61.91
C GLU A 101 17.20 19.44 62.23
N SER A 102 17.17 18.10 62.23
CA SER A 102 15.98 17.32 62.63
C SER A 102 15.60 17.54 64.10
N ALA A 103 16.59 17.73 64.99
CA ALA A 103 16.34 18.05 66.39
C ALA A 103 15.77 19.46 66.60
N LYS A 104 16.06 20.41 65.69
CA LYS A 104 15.59 21.80 65.77
C LYS A 104 14.26 22.02 65.07
N ASN A 105 14.01 21.35 63.94
CA ASN A 105 12.83 21.48 63.10
C ASN A 105 12.36 20.07 62.65
N LYS A 106 11.07 19.74 62.84
CA LYS A 106 10.46 18.52 62.28
C LYS A 106 10.21 18.65 60.76
N ASP A 107 11.25 19.00 60.01
CA ASP A 107 11.15 19.26 58.59
C ASP A 107 11.15 17.95 57.79
N SER A 108 10.27 17.81 56.79
CA SER A 108 10.16 16.56 56.02
C SER A 108 11.45 16.23 55.25
N LEU A 109 12.20 17.26 54.86
CA LEU A 109 13.49 17.12 54.18
C LEU A 109 14.56 16.59 55.14
N ALA A 110 14.69 17.15 56.34
CA ALA A 110 15.69 16.69 57.32
C ALA A 110 15.44 15.22 57.71
N GLN A 111 14.18 14.81 57.88
CA GLN A 111 13.82 13.42 58.15
C GLN A 111 14.13 12.50 56.95
N LYS A 112 13.84 12.94 55.71
CA LYS A 112 14.21 12.21 54.49
C LYS A 112 15.72 12.05 54.35
N MET A 113 16.50 13.09 54.65
CA MET A 113 17.96 13.04 54.54
C MET A 113 18.59 12.15 55.63
N ILE A 114 18.08 12.18 56.87
CA ILE A 114 18.49 11.23 57.91
C ILE A 114 18.20 9.79 57.50
N ASN A 115 17.02 9.53 56.94
CA ASN A 115 16.67 8.20 56.46
C ASN A 115 17.57 7.74 55.30
N LYS A 116 18.16 8.67 54.52
CA LYS A 116 19.18 8.37 53.50
C LYS A 116 20.58 8.16 54.08
N PHE A 117 20.91 8.72 55.24
CA PHE A 117 22.19 8.55 55.93
C PHE A 117 22.34 7.19 56.64
N THR A 118 21.97 6.11 55.98
CA THR A 118 22.10 4.75 56.52
C THR A 118 23.56 4.29 56.57
N GLN A 119 23.84 3.25 57.35
CA GLN A 119 25.16 2.62 57.38
C GLN A 119 25.55 2.09 55.99
N GLN A 120 24.58 1.63 55.20
CA GLN A 120 24.79 1.15 53.82
C GLN A 120 25.18 2.29 52.88
N GLU A 121 24.56 3.46 52.99
CA GLU A 121 24.87 4.60 52.13
C GLU A 121 26.25 5.18 52.42
N LYS A 122 26.67 5.24 53.69
CA LYS A 122 28.04 5.58 54.06
C LYS A 122 29.06 4.59 53.49
N GLN A 123 28.75 3.30 53.53
CA GLN A 123 29.59 2.27 52.89
C GLN A 123 29.62 2.40 51.37
N ARG A 124 28.52 2.80 50.72
CA ARG A 124 28.46 3.04 49.27
C ARG A 124 29.39 4.17 48.85
N VAL A 125 29.37 5.29 49.56
CA VAL A 125 30.26 6.42 49.31
C VAL A 125 31.74 6.03 49.51
N LEU A 126 32.04 5.24 50.54
CA LEU A 126 33.40 4.73 50.79
C LEU A 126 33.84 3.72 49.72
N LYS A 127 32.94 2.87 49.23
CA LYS A 127 33.21 1.95 48.12
C LYS A 127 33.50 2.69 46.82
N LYS A 128 32.70 3.70 46.47
CA LYS A 128 32.95 4.55 45.30
C LYS A 128 34.32 5.23 45.35
N TYR A 129 34.74 5.66 46.54
CA TYR A 129 36.09 6.20 46.75
C TYR A 129 37.20 5.13 46.66
N ALA A 130 36.94 3.92 47.15
CA ALA A 130 37.90 2.80 47.16
C ALA A 130 37.97 2.01 45.84
N GLN A 131 37.21 2.41 44.80
CA GLN A 131 37.27 1.78 43.49
C GLN A 131 38.65 2.00 42.85
N LEU A 132 39.34 0.91 42.52
CA LEU A 132 40.62 0.93 41.80
C LEU A 132 40.41 1.43 40.38
N SER A 133 41.25 2.36 39.93
CA SER A 133 41.29 2.87 38.55
C SER A 133 41.68 1.78 37.55
N LEU A 134 41.48 1.98 36.24
CA LEU A 134 41.86 0.98 35.23
C LEU A 134 43.38 0.79 35.23
N ASP A 135 44.13 1.89 35.33
CA ASP A 135 45.59 1.87 35.47
C ASP A 135 46.07 1.21 36.78
N GLU A 136 45.35 1.42 37.89
CA GLU A 136 45.66 0.76 39.17
C GLU A 136 45.37 -0.74 39.13
N ARG A 137 44.26 -1.15 38.47
CA ARG A 137 43.92 -2.55 38.24
C ARG A 137 44.96 -3.22 37.34
N ASP A 138 45.40 -2.55 36.27
CA ASP A 138 46.43 -3.06 35.37
C ASP A 138 47.78 -3.22 36.07
N LYS A 139 48.20 -2.21 36.85
CA LYS A 139 49.42 -2.27 37.68
C LYS A 139 49.39 -3.40 38.71
N LEU A 140 48.22 -3.70 39.25
CA LEU A 140 48.00 -4.81 40.18
C LEU A 140 47.78 -6.17 39.46
N LYS A 141 47.84 -6.19 38.12
CA LYS A 141 47.52 -7.36 37.27
C LYS A 141 46.13 -7.93 37.53
N LEU A 142 45.20 -7.09 37.97
CA LEU A 142 43.79 -7.43 38.08
C LEU A 142 43.16 -7.30 36.69
N LEU A 143 42.15 -8.11 36.40
CA LEU A 143 41.47 -8.09 35.10
C LEU A 143 40.87 -6.71 34.83
N VAL A 144 41.45 -5.99 33.87
CA VAL A 144 41.01 -4.67 33.40
C VAL A 144 39.90 -4.86 32.36
N HIS A 145 38.79 -5.47 32.78
CA HIS A 145 37.61 -5.56 31.93
C HIS A 145 36.54 -4.54 32.38
N PRO A 146 35.97 -3.74 31.46
CA PRO A 146 34.86 -2.82 31.75
C PRO A 146 33.63 -3.54 32.38
N GLU A 147 33.56 -4.85 32.23
CA GLU A 147 32.57 -5.77 32.80
C GLU A 147 32.59 -5.80 34.35
N ALA A 148 33.73 -5.57 34.99
CA ALA A 148 33.83 -5.56 36.46
C ALA A 148 33.20 -4.29 37.08
N GLY A 149 33.31 -3.14 36.40
CA GLY A 149 32.63 -1.91 36.80
C GLY A 149 31.11 -1.99 36.63
N LEU A 150 30.65 -2.67 35.58
CA LEU A 150 29.24 -2.96 35.34
C LEU A 150 28.66 -3.95 36.35
N LEU A 151 29.41 -4.97 36.77
CA LEU A 151 29.00 -5.90 37.83
C LEU A 151 28.92 -5.23 39.21
N GLU A 152 29.81 -4.28 39.51
CA GLU A 152 29.72 -3.45 40.72
C GLU A 152 28.50 -2.50 40.67
N GLN A 153 28.23 -1.86 39.52
CA GLN A 153 27.01 -1.07 39.31
C GLN A 153 25.73 -1.91 39.42
N LEU A 154 25.73 -3.13 38.86
CA LEU A 154 24.63 -4.09 38.95
C LEU A 154 24.38 -4.52 40.39
N LYS A 155 25.45 -4.73 41.18
CA LYS A 155 25.33 -5.04 42.60
C LYS A 155 24.80 -3.85 43.39
N GLU A 156 25.18 -2.61 43.04
CA GLU A 156 24.65 -1.40 43.66
C GLU A 156 23.18 -1.10 43.29
N ILE A 157 22.76 -1.35 42.05
CA ILE A 157 21.38 -1.11 41.58
C ILE A 157 20.42 -2.17 42.12
N ILE A 158 20.82 -3.44 42.14
CA ILE A 158 19.97 -4.55 42.63
C ILE A 158 19.82 -4.53 44.16
N THR A 159 20.79 -3.96 44.88
CA THR A 159 20.70 -3.81 46.34
C THR A 159 20.09 -2.48 46.78
N ASP A 160 19.66 -1.63 45.85
CA ASP A 160 18.99 -0.37 46.13
C ASP A 160 17.50 -0.60 46.40
N GLU A 161 17.12 -0.74 47.68
CA GLU A 161 15.72 -0.96 48.09
C GLU A 161 14.81 0.28 47.82
N ILE A 162 15.34 1.40 47.32
CA ILE A 162 14.66 2.71 47.32
C ILE A 162 14.29 3.24 45.91
N GLN A 163 14.59 2.56 44.80
CA GLN A 163 14.15 3.00 43.46
C GLN A 163 13.10 2.05 42.81
N PRO A 164 11.81 2.43 42.77
CA PRO A 164 10.76 1.64 42.15
C PRO A 164 10.39 2.11 40.72
N ASP A 165 11.34 2.60 39.90
CA ASP A 165 11.06 2.94 38.50
C ASP A 165 11.69 1.95 37.52
N SER A 166 10.81 1.17 36.90
CA SER A 166 11.06 -0.03 36.08
C SER A 166 11.61 0.23 34.67
N LEU A 167 11.81 1.48 34.26
CA LEU A 167 12.23 1.86 32.91
C LEU A 167 13.74 1.66 32.66
N ASP A 168 14.58 1.92 33.66
CA ASP A 168 16.03 1.68 33.56
C ASP A 168 16.38 0.20 33.68
N VAL A 169 15.54 -0.59 34.34
CA VAL A 169 15.68 -2.04 34.39
C VAL A 169 15.48 -2.66 33.00
N VAL A 170 14.56 -2.14 32.17
CA VAL A 170 14.31 -2.65 30.81
C VAL A 170 15.38 -2.23 29.81
N SER A 171 15.88 -0.99 29.88
CA SER A 171 17.01 -0.55 29.05
C SER A 171 18.29 -1.33 29.41
N PHE A 172 18.47 -1.61 30.69
CA PHE A 172 19.56 -2.42 31.21
C PHE A 172 19.38 -3.91 30.89
N TYR A 173 18.17 -4.49 30.94
CA TYR A 173 17.93 -5.86 30.46
C TYR A 173 18.21 -5.97 28.97
N LYS A 174 17.91 -4.94 28.16
CA LYS A 174 18.29 -4.92 26.73
C LYS A 174 19.80 -4.86 26.55
N GLN A 175 20.52 -4.06 27.34
CA GLN A 175 21.99 -4.01 27.32
C GLN A 175 22.63 -5.28 27.86
N ALA A 176 22.07 -5.89 28.91
CA ALA A 176 22.49 -7.13 29.51
C ALA A 176 22.18 -8.34 28.62
N ILE A 177 21.06 -8.35 27.88
CA ILE A 177 20.77 -9.38 26.87
C ILE A 177 21.71 -9.20 25.67
N ASN A 178 21.99 -7.97 25.25
CA ASN A 178 23.00 -7.70 24.23
C ASN A 178 24.40 -8.12 24.70
N LEU A 179 24.76 -7.89 25.96
CA LEU A 179 26.04 -8.29 26.54
C LEU A 179 26.12 -9.79 26.85
N TYR A 180 25.04 -10.43 27.28
CA TYR A 180 24.96 -11.88 27.49
C TYR A 180 24.96 -12.60 26.14
N SER A 181 24.38 -11.99 25.10
CA SER A 181 24.54 -12.46 23.73
C SER A 181 25.98 -12.27 23.25
N SER A 182 26.70 -11.21 23.65
CA SER A 182 28.14 -11.03 23.36
C SER A 182 29.09 -11.85 24.26
N GLN A 183 28.64 -12.31 25.44
CA GLN A 183 29.42 -13.17 26.37
C GLN A 183 29.19 -14.66 26.15
N LYS A 184 27.97 -15.10 25.80
CA LYS A 184 27.76 -16.45 25.24
C LYS A 184 28.59 -16.60 23.95
N GLN A 185 28.82 -15.46 23.31
CA GLN A 185 29.80 -15.26 22.27
C GLN A 185 31.27 -15.47 22.73
N GLN A 186 31.75 -14.82 23.78
CA GLN A 186 33.16 -14.95 24.19
C GLN A 186 33.52 -16.12 25.12
N HIS A 187 32.58 -16.80 25.78
CA HIS A 187 32.90 -17.75 26.88
C HIS A 187 32.63 -19.23 26.60
N SER A 188 32.05 -19.62 25.46
CA SER A 188 31.71 -21.03 25.21
C SER A 188 32.81 -21.86 24.52
N TYR A 189 33.92 -21.27 24.05
CA TYR A 189 34.94 -22.02 23.27
C TYR A 189 36.40 -21.88 23.72
N LEU A 190 36.75 -20.98 24.65
CA LEU A 190 38.16 -20.72 25.02
C LEU A 190 38.76 -21.68 26.07
N LYS A 191 38.09 -22.79 26.43
CA LYS A 191 38.61 -23.75 27.43
C LYS A 191 38.94 -25.15 26.91
N SER A 192 38.81 -25.40 25.62
CA SER A 192 39.27 -26.68 25.05
C SER A 192 39.90 -26.43 23.69
N LEU A 193 41.19 -26.11 23.68
CA LEU A 193 42.15 -26.58 22.67
C LEU A 193 43.53 -26.11 23.11
N ASP A 194 44.39 -27.10 23.33
CA ASP A 194 45.79 -26.94 23.69
C ASP A 194 46.55 -26.12 22.66
N ARG A 195 47.57 -25.41 23.15
CA ARG A 195 48.30 -24.35 22.43
C ARG A 195 49.35 -24.85 21.43
N ASN A 196 49.28 -26.11 21.00
CA ASN A 196 50.27 -26.71 20.11
C ASN A 196 49.56 -27.49 19.00
N ASP A 197 49.13 -26.80 17.95
CA ASP A 197 49.00 -27.38 16.60
C ASP A 197 48.99 -26.24 15.57
N ASN A 198 50.15 -25.62 15.40
CA ASN A 198 50.45 -24.77 14.25
C ASN A 198 50.92 -25.65 13.10
N GLN A 199 49.99 -26.34 12.42
CA GLN A 199 50.16 -26.84 11.06
C GLN A 199 48.81 -27.29 10.50
N ASN A 200 48.43 -26.75 9.33
CA ASN A 200 47.23 -27.02 8.52
C ASN A 200 45.91 -26.32 8.95
N LEU A 201 45.82 -25.02 8.64
CA LEU A 201 44.66 -24.16 8.91
C LEU A 201 43.55 -24.17 7.84
N ASP A 202 43.65 -24.98 6.78
CA ASP A 202 42.56 -25.13 5.79
C ASP A 202 41.57 -26.27 6.15
N GLU A 203 41.89 -27.16 7.11
CA GLU A 203 41.02 -28.26 7.56
C GLU A 203 40.27 -28.00 8.88
N SER A 204 40.61 -26.98 9.66
CA SER A 204 40.12 -26.84 11.05
C SER A 204 38.67 -26.34 11.19
N LEU A 205 38.21 -25.48 10.28
CA LEU A 205 36.86 -24.87 10.36
C LEU A 205 35.78 -25.86 9.89
N VAL A 206 36.11 -26.69 8.90
CA VAL A 206 35.29 -27.82 8.43
C VAL A 206 35.17 -28.88 9.53
N ASN A 207 36.27 -29.25 10.18
CA ASN A 207 36.26 -30.23 11.27
C ASN A 207 35.52 -29.70 12.52
N GLN A 208 35.63 -28.42 12.87
CA GLN A 208 34.86 -27.81 13.96
C GLN A 208 33.35 -27.76 13.67
N ILE A 209 32.95 -27.44 12.44
CA ILE A 209 31.54 -27.49 12.00
C ILE A 209 31.04 -28.95 12.07
N ILE A 210 31.83 -29.91 11.59
CA ILE A 210 31.48 -31.34 11.62
C ILE A 210 31.33 -31.86 13.06
N GLU A 211 32.28 -31.58 13.94
CA GLU A 211 32.25 -31.99 15.36
C GLU A 211 31.09 -31.34 16.14
N TYR A 212 30.72 -30.10 15.79
CA TYR A 212 29.63 -29.37 16.45
C TYR A 212 28.23 -29.78 15.94
N ILE A 213 28.09 -30.08 14.65
CA ILE A 213 26.79 -30.30 13.98
C ILE A 213 26.36 -31.77 14.01
N GLN A 214 27.29 -32.71 13.81
CA GLN A 214 26.96 -34.15 13.78
C GLN A 214 26.23 -34.64 15.05
N PRO A 215 26.66 -34.29 16.29
CA PRO A 215 25.99 -34.77 17.49
C PRO A 215 24.57 -34.24 17.66
N ARG A 216 24.29 -33.01 17.17
CA ARG A 216 22.96 -32.40 17.24
C ARG A 216 22.01 -32.95 16.20
N LEU A 217 22.47 -33.12 14.96
CA LEU A 217 21.66 -33.72 13.89
C LEU A 217 21.34 -35.20 14.20
N LYS A 218 22.30 -35.96 14.74
CA LYS A 218 22.05 -37.33 15.22
C LYS A 218 20.94 -37.40 16.25
N LYS A 219 20.67 -36.35 17.02
CA LYS A 219 19.58 -36.30 18.01
C LYS A 219 18.20 -36.03 17.39
N TYR A 220 18.15 -35.30 16.27
CA TYR A 220 16.91 -35.01 15.55
C TYR A 220 16.47 -36.15 14.61
N TYR A 221 17.41 -36.96 14.14
CA TYR A 221 17.17 -38.01 13.14
C TYR A 221 17.34 -39.45 13.68
N GLN A 222 17.29 -39.65 15.00
CA GLN A 222 17.46 -40.97 15.66
C GLN A 222 16.51 -42.08 15.18
N HIS A 223 15.46 -41.71 14.46
CA HIS A 223 14.40 -42.61 13.99
C HIS A 223 14.58 -43.07 12.53
N LEU A 224 15.59 -42.54 11.81
CA LEU A 224 15.88 -42.91 10.42
C LEU A 224 16.89 -44.06 10.34
N SER A 225 16.90 -44.78 9.22
CA SER A 225 17.91 -45.82 8.96
C SER A 225 19.31 -45.22 8.93
N THR A 226 20.31 -45.95 9.44
CA THR A 226 21.70 -45.48 9.60
C THR A 226 22.37 -44.98 8.30
N GLY A 227 21.91 -45.44 7.14
CA GLY A 227 22.39 -44.97 5.82
C GLY A 227 21.81 -43.60 5.42
N SER A 228 20.49 -43.41 5.54
CA SER A 228 19.80 -42.15 5.21
C SER A 228 20.19 -41.00 6.14
N GLU A 229 20.48 -41.30 7.42
CA GLU A 229 20.90 -40.31 8.41
C GLU A 229 22.27 -39.70 8.04
N GLN A 230 23.21 -40.53 7.58
CA GLN A 230 24.56 -40.08 7.19
C GLN A 230 24.53 -39.21 5.93
N GLU A 231 23.66 -39.50 4.97
CA GLU A 231 23.48 -38.68 3.76
C GLU A 231 22.88 -37.31 4.06
N ILE A 232 21.85 -37.23 4.90
CA ILE A 232 21.22 -35.95 5.30
C ILE A 232 22.21 -35.07 6.08
N ILE A 233 22.96 -35.67 7.00
CA ILE A 233 24.01 -34.97 7.76
C ILE A 233 25.07 -34.41 6.82
N LYS A 234 25.51 -35.20 5.83
CA LYS A 234 26.50 -34.77 4.84
C LYS A 234 25.99 -33.61 3.99
N ASP A 235 24.76 -33.67 3.46
CA ASP A 235 24.18 -32.59 2.65
C ASP A 235 24.03 -31.28 3.45
N LEU A 236 23.63 -31.36 4.72
CA LEU A 236 23.52 -30.19 5.60
C LEU A 236 24.89 -29.55 5.89
N VAL A 237 25.93 -30.35 6.13
CA VAL A 237 27.29 -29.84 6.29
C VAL A 237 27.77 -29.17 5.01
N ASP A 238 27.56 -29.81 3.85
CA ASP A 238 27.93 -29.25 2.55
C ASP A 238 27.17 -27.94 2.24
N LYS A 239 25.91 -27.80 2.66
CA LYS A 239 25.15 -26.55 2.56
C LYS A 239 25.75 -25.44 3.43
N ILE A 240 26.11 -25.75 4.67
CA ILE A 240 26.71 -24.78 5.59
C ILE A 240 28.08 -24.31 5.06
N LEU A 241 28.92 -25.24 4.60
CA LEU A 241 30.22 -24.90 4.00
C LEU A 241 30.07 -24.03 2.75
N ARG A 242 29.08 -24.32 1.89
CA ARG A 242 28.75 -23.48 0.73
C ARG A 242 28.34 -22.07 1.13
N GLU A 243 27.52 -21.92 2.17
CA GLU A 243 27.08 -20.62 2.66
C GLU A 243 28.19 -19.81 3.32
N VAL A 244 29.07 -20.45 4.10
CA VAL A 244 30.29 -19.83 4.65
C VAL A 244 31.18 -19.36 3.51
N SER A 245 31.44 -20.22 2.52
CA SER A 245 32.25 -19.87 1.36
C SER A 245 31.64 -18.71 0.56
N ARG A 246 30.33 -18.74 0.30
CA ARG A 246 29.60 -17.64 -0.35
C ARG A 246 29.80 -16.33 0.40
N THR A 247 29.69 -16.37 1.73
CA THR A 247 29.89 -15.21 2.59
C THR A 247 31.31 -14.65 2.46
N GLU A 248 32.33 -15.51 2.48
CA GLU A 248 33.72 -15.08 2.28
C GLU A 248 33.98 -14.47 0.90
N PHE A 249 33.36 -15.01 -0.14
CA PHE A 249 33.49 -14.49 -1.51
C PHE A 249 32.83 -13.12 -1.67
N GLN A 250 31.59 -12.98 -1.22
CA GLN A 250 30.83 -11.73 -1.38
C GLN A 250 31.34 -10.61 -0.46
N ALA A 251 31.86 -10.95 0.72
CA ALA A 251 32.54 -9.98 1.59
C ALA A 251 33.95 -9.57 1.09
N GLY A 252 34.45 -10.16 0.00
CA GLY A 252 35.78 -9.89 -0.53
C GLY A 252 36.94 -10.52 0.25
N LEU A 253 36.66 -11.28 1.32
CA LEU A 253 37.66 -11.93 2.16
C LEU A 253 38.48 -12.95 1.36
N ARG A 254 37.84 -13.71 0.47
CA ARG A 254 38.52 -14.65 -0.43
C ARG A 254 39.51 -13.95 -1.36
N GLN A 255 39.17 -12.78 -1.89
CA GLN A 255 40.04 -11.99 -2.77
C GLN A 255 41.26 -11.47 -2.02
N ILE A 256 41.06 -11.02 -0.77
CA ILE A 256 42.17 -10.64 0.11
C ILE A 256 43.07 -11.86 0.39
N LYS A 257 42.49 -13.02 0.76
CA LYS A 257 43.23 -14.26 1.02
C LYS A 257 44.01 -14.75 -0.23
N THR A 258 43.46 -14.64 -1.43
CA THR A 258 44.09 -15.16 -2.66
C THR A 258 45.05 -14.18 -3.32
N VAL A 259 44.73 -12.88 -3.34
CA VAL A 259 45.54 -11.84 -4.03
C VAL A 259 46.57 -11.23 -3.09
N VAL A 260 46.18 -10.91 -1.85
CA VAL A 260 47.04 -10.25 -0.85
C VAL A 260 47.77 -11.27 0.03
N GLY A 261 47.24 -12.50 0.14
CA GLY A 261 47.89 -13.62 0.85
C GLY A 261 49.26 -14.02 0.32
N GLN A 262 49.66 -13.54 -0.87
CA GLN A 262 51.00 -13.69 -1.42
C GLN A 262 52.03 -12.71 -0.80
N CYS A 263 51.60 -11.76 0.03
CA CYS A 263 52.44 -10.80 0.76
C CYS A 263 52.41 -11.09 2.28
N PRO A 264 53.38 -11.86 2.82
CA PRO A 264 53.37 -12.33 4.22
C PRO A 264 53.30 -11.22 5.27
N ASP A 265 53.90 -10.07 4.98
CA ASP A 265 54.01 -8.94 5.90
C ASP A 265 52.71 -8.13 6.03
N PHE A 266 51.88 -8.11 4.98
CA PHE A 266 50.58 -7.45 4.99
C PHE A 266 49.56 -8.28 5.79
N VAL A 267 49.62 -9.61 5.63
CA VAL A 267 48.71 -10.55 6.32
C VAL A 267 48.95 -10.55 7.82
N LYS A 268 50.21 -10.58 8.27
CA LYS A 268 50.54 -10.57 9.71
C LYS A 268 50.16 -9.29 10.45
N ASN A 269 50.18 -8.14 9.78
CA ASN A 269 49.99 -6.83 10.43
C ASN A 269 48.56 -6.27 10.28
N ASN A 270 47.81 -6.67 9.25
CA ASN A 270 46.51 -6.07 8.93
C ASN A 270 45.31 -7.05 8.86
N LEU A 271 45.55 -8.36 8.77
CA LEU A 271 44.50 -9.38 8.82
C LEU A 271 44.57 -10.06 10.19
N THR A 272 43.86 -9.50 11.17
CA THR A 272 43.57 -10.23 12.41
C THR A 272 42.92 -11.56 12.03
N SER A 273 43.54 -12.65 12.47
CA SER A 273 42.96 -14.00 12.48
C SER A 273 41.51 -13.93 12.96
N ASP A 274 40.61 -14.53 12.20
CA ASP A 274 39.15 -14.62 12.38
C ASP A 274 38.32 -13.44 11.85
N SER A 275 38.32 -13.27 10.53
CA SER A 275 37.35 -12.39 9.84
C SER A 275 35.89 -12.85 9.98
N ILE A 276 35.66 -14.10 10.40
CA ILE A 276 34.35 -14.67 10.70
C ILE A 276 34.41 -15.25 12.12
N SER A 277 33.61 -14.74 13.04
CA SER A 277 33.60 -15.25 14.42
C SER A 277 32.98 -16.65 14.50
N ASN A 278 33.46 -17.49 15.41
CA ASN A 278 32.89 -18.83 15.67
C ASN A 278 31.39 -18.82 15.99
N LEU A 279 30.88 -17.66 16.38
CA LEU A 279 29.50 -17.48 16.80
C LEU A 279 28.59 -17.09 15.68
N PHE A 280 29.14 -16.35 14.72
CA PHE A 280 28.51 -16.22 13.44
C PHE A 280 28.34 -17.60 12.81
N LEU A 281 29.38 -18.44 12.84
CA LEU A 281 29.31 -19.81 12.34
C LEU A 281 28.29 -20.66 13.10
N GLU A 282 28.25 -20.58 14.43
CA GLU A 282 27.27 -21.26 15.27
C GLU A 282 25.83 -20.82 14.95
N SER A 283 25.60 -19.51 14.86
CA SER A 283 24.27 -18.94 14.60
C SER A 283 23.81 -19.20 13.17
N LEU A 284 24.71 -19.07 12.19
CA LEU A 284 24.47 -19.43 10.78
C LEU A 284 24.11 -20.91 10.66
N SER A 285 24.88 -21.79 11.30
CA SER A 285 24.63 -23.24 11.26
C SER A 285 23.27 -23.59 11.87
N ASN A 286 22.96 -23.05 13.05
CA ASN A 286 21.67 -23.27 13.70
C ASN A 286 20.49 -22.74 12.86
N SER A 287 20.67 -21.59 12.21
CA SER A 287 19.66 -20.99 11.33
C SER A 287 19.42 -21.88 10.09
N ILE A 288 20.49 -22.32 9.41
CA ILE A 288 20.39 -23.20 8.24
C ILE A 288 19.70 -24.52 8.59
N ILE A 289 20.08 -25.16 9.71
CA ILE A 289 19.47 -26.42 10.15
C ILE A 289 17.97 -26.23 10.41
N LYS A 290 17.60 -25.22 11.21
CA LYS A 290 16.19 -24.96 11.55
C LYS A 290 15.36 -24.57 10.32
N ASN A 291 15.93 -23.80 9.40
CA ASN A 291 15.25 -23.39 8.18
C ASN A 291 15.10 -24.56 7.19
N ASN A 292 16.08 -25.47 7.12
CA ASN A 292 15.97 -26.67 6.28
C ASN A 292 14.88 -27.62 6.82
N LEU A 293 14.86 -27.87 8.13
CA LEU A 293 13.79 -28.65 8.79
C LEU A 293 12.40 -28.04 8.58
N LEU A 294 12.31 -26.71 8.60
CA LEU A 294 11.07 -26.00 8.31
C LEU A 294 10.68 -26.14 6.84
N GLY A 295 11.65 -26.05 5.93
CA GLY A 295 11.46 -26.22 4.49
C GLY A 295 11.00 -27.64 4.11
N ASP A 296 11.47 -28.67 4.81
CA ASP A 296 11.01 -30.05 4.62
C ASP A 296 9.51 -30.20 4.93
N LYS A 297 9.01 -29.45 5.93
CA LYS A 297 7.58 -29.45 6.30
C LYS A 297 6.74 -28.47 5.47
N PHE A 298 7.28 -27.29 5.20
CA PHE A 298 6.65 -26.20 4.47
C PHE A 298 7.60 -25.75 3.36
N PRO A 299 7.56 -26.40 2.17
CA PRO A 299 8.48 -26.15 1.08
C PRO A 299 8.08 -24.89 0.30
N VAL A 300 8.12 -23.76 1.00
CA VAL A 300 7.65 -22.44 0.57
C VAL A 300 8.82 -21.46 0.62
N TYR A 301 9.07 -20.77 -0.50
CA TYR A 301 10.27 -19.95 -0.66
C TYR A 301 9.99 -18.65 -1.41
N ILE A 302 10.86 -17.66 -1.21
CA ILE A 302 10.89 -16.41 -1.99
C ILE A 302 11.97 -16.54 -3.06
N ASP A 303 11.61 -16.29 -4.31
CA ASP A 303 12.52 -16.26 -5.46
C ASP A 303 13.23 -14.90 -5.55
N TYR A 304 12.47 -13.83 -5.79
CA TYR A 304 12.99 -12.47 -5.85
C TYR A 304 11.92 -11.42 -5.52
N LEU A 305 12.35 -10.16 -5.40
CA LEU A 305 11.53 -9.00 -5.02
C LEU A 305 11.60 -7.92 -6.10
N GLU A 306 10.46 -7.34 -6.49
CA GLU A 306 10.41 -6.11 -7.29
C GLU A 306 9.76 -4.99 -6.49
N ILE A 307 10.37 -3.81 -6.49
CA ILE A 307 9.86 -2.63 -5.79
C ILE A 307 9.87 -1.45 -6.76
N GLU A 308 8.70 -0.87 -6.99
CA GLU A 308 8.49 0.25 -7.90
C GLU A 308 7.81 1.40 -7.16
N LYS A 309 8.24 2.64 -7.42
CA LYS A 309 7.51 3.84 -6.97
C LYS A 309 6.37 4.11 -7.93
N VAL A 310 5.15 4.25 -7.40
CA VAL A 310 3.94 4.38 -8.22
C VAL A 310 3.38 5.79 -8.13
N LYS A 311 3.03 6.35 -9.30
CA LYS A 311 2.28 7.61 -9.42
C LYS A 311 0.83 7.39 -8.95
N PRO A 312 0.13 8.39 -8.41
CA PRO A 312 0.35 9.84 -8.55
C PRO A 312 1.12 10.52 -7.42
N LEU A 313 1.58 9.76 -6.40
CA LEU A 313 2.38 10.34 -5.32
C LEU A 313 3.82 10.63 -5.77
N PRO A 314 4.46 11.69 -5.24
CA PRO A 314 3.93 12.65 -4.26
C PRO A 314 2.96 13.71 -4.82
N LEU A 315 1.97 14.12 -4.03
CA LEU A 315 1.04 15.20 -4.37
C LEU A 315 1.55 16.54 -3.85
N LYS A 316 1.79 17.53 -4.73
CA LYS A 316 2.20 18.88 -4.33
C LYS A 316 1.01 19.69 -3.82
N LEU A 317 1.13 20.39 -2.70
CA LEU A 317 0.10 21.29 -2.18
C LEU A 317 0.03 22.58 -2.99
N TYR A 318 -1.14 23.19 -3.03
CA TYR A 318 -1.31 24.47 -3.70
C TYR A 318 -0.70 25.63 -2.91
N ARG A 319 0.43 26.15 -3.40
CA ARG A 319 1.07 27.38 -2.95
C ARG A 319 1.08 28.40 -4.10
N GLY A 320 -0.07 29.03 -4.36
CA GLY A 320 -0.21 30.11 -5.34
C GLY A 320 -0.33 29.69 -6.81
N LYS A 321 0.66 29.05 -7.44
CA LYS A 321 0.60 28.59 -8.86
C LYS A 321 1.00 27.13 -9.10
N THR A 322 1.59 26.50 -8.10
CA THR A 322 2.02 25.10 -8.14
C THR A 322 1.27 24.31 -7.09
N GLY A 323 0.64 23.19 -7.47
CA GLY A 323 -0.03 22.26 -6.56
C GLY A 323 -1.26 21.58 -7.15
N LEU A 324 -1.51 20.34 -6.74
CA LEU A 324 -2.57 19.43 -7.21
C LEU A 324 -3.64 19.16 -6.15
N ILE A 325 -3.44 19.62 -4.91
CA ILE A 325 -4.39 19.58 -3.80
C ILE A 325 -4.85 21.00 -3.49
N ASN A 326 -6.16 21.21 -3.46
CA ASN A 326 -6.73 22.47 -3.01
C ASN A 326 -6.76 22.51 -1.48
N THR A 327 -5.94 23.39 -0.89
CA THR A 327 -5.79 23.54 0.56
C THR A 327 -7.07 24.03 1.25
N ASP A 328 -8.00 24.65 0.50
CA ASP A 328 -9.29 25.10 1.05
C ASP A 328 -10.23 23.94 1.44
N PHE A 329 -9.87 22.70 1.10
CA PHE A 329 -10.63 21.48 1.42
C PHE A 329 -9.98 20.60 2.49
N LEU A 330 -8.89 21.06 3.11
CA LEU A 330 -8.29 20.38 4.25
C LEU A 330 -9.05 20.84 5.49
N ASP A 331 -10.02 20.02 5.91
CA ASP A 331 -11.02 20.38 6.94
C ASP A 331 -10.50 20.35 8.38
N ASP A 332 -9.29 19.84 8.62
CA ASP A 332 -8.73 19.73 9.97
C ASP A 332 -7.86 20.96 10.27
N PRO A 333 -8.10 21.74 11.35
CA PRO A 333 -7.19 22.80 11.78
C PRO A 333 -5.78 22.27 12.10
N GLU A 334 -5.60 20.96 12.31
CA GLU A 334 -4.29 20.31 12.32
C GLU A 334 -3.68 20.13 10.91
N ASP A 335 -4.47 19.94 9.85
CA ASP A 335 -3.98 19.85 8.46
C ASP A 335 -3.59 21.22 7.88
N GLU A 336 -4.03 22.33 8.48
CA GLU A 336 -3.49 23.68 8.22
C GLU A 336 -2.06 23.85 8.77
N ASN A 337 -1.60 22.95 9.66
CA ASN A 337 -0.24 22.95 10.15
C ASN A 337 0.73 22.51 9.04
N GLU A 338 1.73 23.34 8.77
CA GLU A 338 2.68 23.13 7.67
C GLU A 338 3.37 21.75 7.74
N TYR A 339 3.53 21.18 8.95
CA TYR A 339 4.14 19.85 9.14
C TYR A 339 3.31 18.69 8.54
N TYR A 340 1.98 18.69 8.70
CA TYR A 340 1.11 17.65 8.12
C TYR A 340 1.02 17.78 6.60
N ALA A 341 0.93 19.03 6.14
CA ALA A 341 0.99 19.41 4.75
C ALA A 341 2.28 18.90 4.07
N GLN A 342 3.46 19.14 4.69
CA GLN A 342 4.73 18.60 4.24
C GLN A 342 4.78 17.06 4.27
N GLY A 343 4.05 16.43 5.18
CA GLY A 343 3.89 14.97 5.23
C GLY A 343 3.24 14.42 3.97
N LEU A 344 2.11 15.00 3.54
CA LEU A 344 1.41 14.63 2.29
C LEU A 344 2.30 14.81 1.05
N GLU A 345 3.07 15.89 0.98
CA GLU A 345 3.98 16.15 -0.14
C GLU A 345 5.17 15.19 -0.22
N LYS A 346 5.53 14.54 0.88
CA LYS A 346 6.66 13.59 0.95
C LYS A 346 6.23 12.13 0.90
N GLN A 347 4.92 11.85 0.84
CA GLN A 347 4.41 10.49 0.73
C GLN A 347 4.79 9.86 -0.60
N ILE A 348 5.13 8.57 -0.56
CA ILE A 348 5.46 7.75 -1.72
C ILE A 348 4.64 6.47 -1.63
N ALA A 349 3.90 6.16 -2.69
CA ALA A 349 3.31 4.84 -2.88
C ALA A 349 4.33 3.91 -3.53
N TYR A 350 4.44 2.70 -3.00
CA TYR A 350 5.25 1.62 -3.57
C TYR A 350 4.33 0.50 -4.05
N ARG A 351 4.65 -0.07 -5.21
CA ARG A 351 4.20 -1.39 -5.65
C ARG A 351 5.31 -2.36 -5.34
N VAL A 352 5.02 -3.30 -4.45
CA VAL A 352 5.92 -4.38 -4.05
C VAL A 352 5.36 -5.67 -4.61
N ARG A 353 6.19 -6.40 -5.35
CA ARG A 353 5.89 -7.75 -5.83
C ARG A 353 6.85 -8.72 -5.19
N VAL A 354 6.31 -9.73 -4.53
CA VAL A 354 7.06 -10.83 -3.94
C VAL A 354 6.78 -12.07 -4.76
N TYR A 355 7.81 -12.58 -5.43
CA TYR A 355 7.72 -13.80 -6.23
C TYR A 355 8.03 -14.99 -5.32
N PHE A 356 7.09 -15.91 -5.23
CA PHE A 356 7.17 -17.10 -4.42
C PHE A 356 7.26 -18.35 -5.29
N TYR A 357 7.87 -19.40 -4.73
CA TYR A 357 7.68 -20.75 -5.24
C TYR A 357 7.35 -21.74 -4.13
N VAL A 358 6.53 -22.74 -4.47
CA VAL A 358 6.09 -23.80 -3.56
C VAL A 358 6.25 -25.16 -4.23
N TYR A 359 6.75 -26.15 -3.50
CA TYR A 359 6.66 -27.55 -3.94
C TYR A 359 5.34 -28.14 -3.45
N PRO A 360 4.43 -28.54 -4.35
CA PRO A 360 3.16 -29.11 -3.96
C PRO A 360 3.36 -30.47 -3.28
N PRO A 361 2.48 -30.86 -2.34
CA PRO A 361 2.56 -32.19 -1.72
C PRO A 361 2.22 -33.28 -2.76
N GLU A 362 2.77 -34.48 -2.60
CA GLU A 362 2.67 -35.59 -3.58
C GLU A 362 1.24 -35.95 -3.98
N ASN A 363 0.28 -35.73 -3.07
CA ASN A 363 -1.14 -36.04 -3.27
C ASN A 363 -1.94 -34.90 -3.92
N TRP A 364 -1.37 -33.70 -4.07
CA TRP A 364 -2.06 -32.58 -4.70
C TRP A 364 -2.00 -32.69 -6.21
N LYS A 365 -3.12 -32.38 -6.86
CA LYS A 365 -3.24 -32.32 -8.32
C LYS A 365 -3.92 -31.01 -8.72
N PRO A 366 -3.47 -30.36 -9.81
CA PRO A 366 -4.15 -29.18 -10.33
C PRO A 366 -5.58 -29.53 -10.76
N LYS A 367 -6.47 -28.53 -10.80
CA LYS A 367 -7.84 -28.74 -11.26
C LYS A 367 -7.82 -29.27 -12.70
N PRO A 368 -8.67 -30.27 -13.00
CA PRO A 368 -8.75 -30.85 -14.35
C PRO A 368 -9.25 -29.85 -15.40
N THR A 369 -9.76 -28.69 -14.97
CA THR A 369 -10.29 -27.66 -15.85
C THR A 369 -9.19 -26.80 -16.48
N LEU A 370 -7.94 -26.82 -16.01
CA LEU A 370 -6.84 -26.05 -16.59
C LEU A 370 -6.25 -26.73 -17.85
N GLU A 371 -5.97 -25.94 -18.89
CA GLU A 371 -5.34 -26.46 -20.12
C GLU A 371 -3.84 -26.72 -19.92
N GLU A 372 -3.24 -27.64 -20.70
CA GLU A 372 -1.80 -27.96 -20.62
C GLU A 372 -0.88 -26.74 -20.74
N LYS A 373 -1.25 -25.76 -21.59
CA LYS A 373 -0.50 -24.49 -21.71
C LYS A 373 -0.58 -23.65 -20.44
N GLU A 374 -1.74 -23.62 -19.78
CA GLU A 374 -1.94 -22.90 -18.51
C GLU A 374 -1.14 -23.57 -17.40
N ILE A 375 -1.16 -24.90 -17.36
CA ILE A 375 -0.34 -25.72 -16.48
C ILE A 375 1.15 -25.42 -16.75
N SER A 376 1.62 -25.43 -17.99
CA SER A 376 3.05 -25.15 -18.30
C SER A 376 3.52 -23.73 -17.95
N GLN A 377 2.61 -22.74 -17.88
CA GLN A 377 2.93 -21.39 -17.40
C GLN A 377 2.98 -21.31 -15.87
N PHE A 378 2.25 -22.21 -15.21
CA PHE A 378 2.10 -22.30 -13.76
C PHE A 378 3.15 -23.22 -13.12
N PHE A 379 3.71 -24.16 -13.91
CA PHE A 379 4.73 -25.11 -13.51
C PHE A 379 5.99 -24.96 -14.38
N LYS A 380 7.13 -24.62 -13.75
CA LYS A 380 8.43 -24.90 -14.39
C LYS A 380 8.76 -26.37 -14.17
N GLN A 381 8.79 -27.13 -15.26
CA GLN A 381 9.32 -28.50 -15.24
C GLN A 381 10.84 -28.42 -15.32
N GLU A 382 11.52 -28.56 -14.19
CA GLU A 382 12.90 -29.05 -14.15
C GLU A 382 12.87 -30.58 -14.02
N GLU A 383 13.91 -31.27 -14.50
CA GLU A 383 13.98 -32.72 -14.77
C GLU A 383 13.68 -33.67 -13.58
N SER A 384 13.33 -33.16 -12.39
CA SER A 384 13.03 -34.00 -11.23
C SER A 384 11.99 -33.49 -10.22
N ASN A 385 11.52 -32.23 -10.24
CA ASN A 385 10.47 -31.74 -9.31
C ASN A 385 9.70 -30.54 -9.88
N SER A 386 8.39 -30.68 -10.07
CA SER A 386 7.53 -29.57 -10.53
C SER A 386 7.29 -28.57 -9.40
N ARG A 387 7.68 -27.31 -9.58
CA ARG A 387 7.41 -26.22 -8.62
C ARG A 387 6.34 -25.25 -9.12
N LEU A 388 5.53 -24.74 -8.20
CA LEU A 388 4.52 -23.71 -8.45
C LEU A 388 5.14 -22.33 -8.26
N GLU A 389 5.16 -21.49 -9.29
CA GLU A 389 5.65 -20.11 -9.22
C GLU A 389 4.49 -19.11 -9.34
N PHE A 390 4.46 -18.12 -8.45
CA PHE A 390 3.44 -17.06 -8.49
C PHE A 390 3.96 -15.79 -7.81
N CYS A 391 3.18 -14.71 -7.92
CA CYS A 391 3.54 -13.40 -7.40
C CYS A 391 2.42 -12.85 -6.52
N GLU A 392 2.78 -12.26 -5.39
CA GLU A 392 1.89 -11.43 -4.58
C GLU A 392 2.23 -9.96 -4.76
N GLU A 393 1.26 -9.16 -5.21
CA GLU A 393 1.40 -7.72 -5.38
C GLU A 393 0.71 -6.97 -4.24
N VAL A 394 1.44 -6.05 -3.60
CA VAL A 394 0.93 -5.10 -2.60
C VAL A 394 1.28 -3.69 -3.06
N VAL A 395 0.26 -2.82 -3.14
CA VAL A 395 0.43 -1.42 -3.53
C VAL A 395 -0.10 -0.52 -2.42
N GLY A 396 0.65 0.53 -2.07
CA GLY A 396 0.17 1.55 -1.14
C GLY A 396 1.29 2.42 -0.57
N VAL A 397 0.95 3.30 0.38
CA VAL A 397 1.91 4.14 1.12
C VAL A 397 2.52 3.38 2.29
N GLY A 398 3.83 3.39 2.43
CA GLY A 398 4.50 2.69 3.52
C GLY A 398 5.95 2.36 3.21
N SER A 399 6.62 1.69 4.14
CA SER A 399 7.97 1.17 3.88
C SER A 399 7.88 -0.10 3.01
N PRO A 400 8.84 -0.35 2.09
CA PRO A 400 8.86 -1.58 1.32
C PRO A 400 8.87 -2.84 2.21
N ILE A 401 9.55 -2.82 3.35
CA ILE A 401 9.58 -3.95 4.30
C ILE A 401 8.18 -4.24 4.87
N ALA A 402 7.39 -3.20 5.18
CA ALA A 402 6.02 -3.39 5.65
C ALA A 402 5.16 -4.04 4.55
N HIS A 403 5.26 -3.58 3.31
CA HIS A 403 4.52 -4.16 2.18
C HIS A 403 4.96 -5.58 1.82
N ILE A 404 6.26 -5.89 1.89
CA ILE A 404 6.77 -7.27 1.78
C ILE A 404 6.14 -8.15 2.87
N THR A 405 6.09 -7.63 4.11
CA THR A 405 5.50 -8.36 5.24
C THR A 405 3.99 -8.59 5.03
N THR A 406 3.28 -7.58 4.53
CA THR A 406 1.87 -7.69 4.15
C THR A 406 1.68 -8.73 3.04
N ALA A 407 2.54 -8.77 2.02
CA ALA A 407 2.48 -9.76 0.95
C ALA A 407 2.68 -11.19 1.49
N ILE A 408 3.63 -11.38 2.40
CA ILE A 408 3.86 -12.68 3.07
C ILE A 408 2.64 -13.06 3.93
N ASN A 409 2.04 -12.11 4.67
CA ASN A 409 0.84 -12.37 5.47
C ASN A 409 -0.35 -12.77 4.59
N ARG A 410 -0.60 -12.00 3.53
CA ARG A 410 -1.65 -12.33 2.54
C ARG A 410 -1.44 -13.72 2.00
N PHE A 411 -0.24 -14.05 1.55
CA PHE A 411 0.07 -15.37 1.03
C PHE A 411 -0.18 -16.50 2.03
N LEU A 412 0.38 -16.40 3.24
CA LEU A 412 0.40 -17.53 4.18
C LEU A 412 -0.90 -17.72 4.96
N PHE A 413 -1.68 -16.65 5.20
CA PHE A 413 -2.81 -16.70 6.12
C PHE A 413 -4.17 -16.43 5.47
N GLU A 414 -4.23 -15.54 4.47
CA GLU A 414 -5.50 -15.12 3.89
C GLU A 414 -6.14 -16.23 3.05
N GLY A 415 -7.43 -16.48 3.28
CA GLY A 415 -8.19 -17.47 2.52
C GLY A 415 -7.85 -18.93 2.81
N ILE A 416 -7.15 -19.22 3.92
CA ILE A 416 -6.81 -20.59 4.35
C ILE A 416 -7.80 -21.08 5.41
N ASP A 417 -8.68 -22.00 5.02
CA ASP A 417 -9.80 -22.47 5.85
C ASP A 417 -9.39 -23.07 7.19
N ILE A 418 -8.29 -23.84 7.24
CA ILE A 418 -7.86 -24.49 8.48
C ILE A 418 -7.42 -23.49 9.55
N LEU A 419 -6.78 -22.38 9.13
CA LEU A 419 -6.39 -21.30 10.03
C LEU A 419 -7.61 -20.49 10.48
N LYS A 420 -8.51 -20.18 9.55
CA LYS A 420 -9.75 -19.45 9.83
C LYS A 420 -10.64 -20.18 10.83
N LYS A 421 -10.81 -21.51 10.68
CA LYS A 421 -11.60 -22.35 11.61
C LYS A 421 -11.05 -22.36 13.03
N GLN A 422 -9.75 -22.13 13.20
CA GLN A 422 -9.11 -22.00 14.51
C GLN A 422 -9.13 -20.56 15.06
N GLY A 423 -9.79 -19.63 14.36
CA GLY A 423 -9.98 -18.25 14.77
C GLY A 423 -8.76 -17.36 14.57
N TYR A 424 -7.77 -17.77 13.75
CA TYR A 424 -6.61 -16.95 13.46
C TYR A 424 -6.93 -15.86 12.42
N LEU A 425 -6.47 -14.64 12.69
CA LEU A 425 -6.57 -13.51 11.77
C LEU A 425 -5.45 -13.59 10.71
N PRO A 426 -5.65 -12.98 9.52
CA PRO A 426 -4.66 -12.96 8.44
C PRO A 426 -3.51 -11.96 8.70
N VAL A 427 -3.10 -11.82 9.96
CA VAL A 427 -2.06 -10.91 10.41
C VAL A 427 -1.32 -11.49 11.62
N THR A 428 -0.01 -11.22 11.67
CA THR A 428 0.83 -11.51 12.82
C THR A 428 1.21 -10.23 13.54
N GLN A 429 1.19 -10.24 14.88
CA GLN A 429 1.78 -9.17 15.67
C GLN A 429 3.30 -9.30 15.64
N LYS A 430 3.98 -8.22 15.26
CA LYS A 430 5.43 -8.11 15.24
C LYS A 430 5.92 -7.62 16.60
N ILE A 431 6.70 -8.45 17.29
CA ILE A 431 7.26 -8.12 18.61
C ILE A 431 8.65 -7.49 18.44
N VAL A 432 9.50 -8.10 17.61
CA VAL A 432 10.85 -7.61 17.32
C VAL A 432 11.19 -7.83 15.84
N SER A 433 11.78 -6.82 15.20
CA SER A 433 12.65 -6.98 14.02
C SER A 433 13.98 -6.34 14.35
N GLU A 434 15.07 -7.07 14.11
CA GLU A 434 16.40 -6.49 14.11
C GLU A 434 17.14 -6.92 12.85
N ASP A 435 17.76 -5.95 12.20
CA ASP A 435 18.66 -6.18 11.07
C ASP A 435 20.06 -5.70 11.49
N LYS A 436 20.97 -6.65 11.70
CA LYS A 436 22.34 -6.38 12.14
C LYS A 436 23.32 -6.62 10.99
N VAL A 437 24.08 -5.59 10.64
CA VAL A 437 25.19 -5.72 9.69
C VAL A 437 26.37 -6.36 10.41
N ILE A 438 26.84 -7.50 9.91
CA ILE A 438 27.88 -8.32 10.55
C ILE A 438 29.24 -8.02 9.93
N GLY A 439 30.04 -7.25 10.68
CA GLY A 439 31.35 -6.76 10.27
C GLY A 439 31.30 -5.24 10.05
N ASN A 440 32.34 -4.52 10.47
CA ASN A 440 32.38 -3.04 10.48
C ASN A 440 32.49 -2.39 9.08
N THR A 441 32.13 -3.09 8.00
CA THR A 441 32.22 -2.60 6.62
C THR A 441 30.84 -2.52 5.98
N ARG A 442 30.69 -1.66 4.97
CA ARG A 442 29.42 -1.51 4.21
C ARG A 442 29.11 -2.72 3.30
N ASN A 443 30.04 -3.68 3.15
CA ASN A 443 29.91 -4.89 2.30
C ASN A 443 29.69 -6.16 3.13
N SER A 444 29.31 -5.99 4.39
CA SER A 444 29.12 -7.04 5.37
C SER A 444 27.77 -7.76 5.21
N ALA A 445 27.72 -9.04 5.58
CA ALA A 445 26.48 -9.80 5.60
C ALA A 445 25.46 -9.16 6.56
N VAL A 446 24.18 -9.17 6.18
CA VAL A 446 23.06 -8.74 7.01
C VAL A 446 22.45 -9.96 7.69
N TRP A 447 22.37 -9.90 9.02
CA TRP A 447 21.60 -10.83 9.81
C TRP A 447 20.26 -10.20 10.17
N SER A 448 19.20 -10.78 9.63
CA SER A 448 17.83 -10.36 9.94
C SER A 448 17.19 -11.35 10.90
N TYR A 449 16.58 -10.80 11.94
CA TYR A 449 15.85 -11.51 12.98
C TYR A 449 14.42 -10.98 13.05
N SER A 450 13.44 -11.87 13.02
CA SER A 450 12.02 -11.55 13.14
C SER A 450 11.36 -12.40 14.21
N LEU A 451 10.66 -11.75 15.15
CA LEU A 451 9.89 -12.38 16.22
C LEU A 451 8.43 -11.98 16.07
N VAL A 452 7.59 -12.98 15.83
CA VAL A 452 6.17 -12.77 15.53
C VAL A 452 5.28 -13.67 16.36
N LYS A 453 3.99 -13.32 16.34
CA LYS A 453 2.94 -14.00 17.06
C LYS A 453 1.66 -14.01 16.25
N LEU A 454 0.96 -15.13 16.24
CA LEU A 454 -0.34 -15.24 15.57
C LEU A 454 -1.43 -14.55 16.40
N CYS A 455 -2.30 -13.80 15.74
CA CYS A 455 -3.39 -13.09 16.39
C CYS A 455 -4.69 -13.91 16.26
N LYS A 456 -5.44 -14.05 17.36
CA LYS A 456 -6.78 -14.67 17.33
C LYS A 456 -7.87 -13.61 17.37
N GLN A 457 -8.95 -13.86 16.64
CA GLN A 457 -10.09 -12.97 16.56
C GLN A 457 -10.76 -12.76 17.94
N GLU A 458 -10.82 -13.81 18.76
CA GLU A 458 -11.39 -13.73 20.12
C GLU A 458 -10.61 -12.78 21.03
N ASP A 459 -9.28 -12.76 20.92
CA ASP A 459 -8.42 -11.91 21.77
C ASP A 459 -8.55 -10.43 21.37
N VAL A 460 -8.66 -10.16 20.07
CA VAL A 460 -8.91 -8.81 19.55
C VAL A 460 -10.30 -8.32 19.98
N LYS A 461 -11.33 -9.17 19.89
CA LYS A 461 -12.68 -8.83 20.37
C LYS A 461 -12.69 -8.50 21.87
N LYS A 462 -12.03 -9.32 22.70
CA LYS A 462 -11.89 -9.03 24.14
C LYS A 462 -11.21 -7.69 24.42
N SER A 463 -10.18 -7.34 23.64
CA SER A 463 -9.51 -6.04 23.78
C SER A 463 -10.34 -4.86 23.26
N LEU A 464 -11.20 -5.07 22.27
CA LEU A 464 -12.13 -4.06 21.77
C LEU A 464 -13.28 -3.79 22.75
N GLU A 465 -13.77 -4.83 23.41
CA GLU A 465 -14.91 -4.79 24.33
C GLU A 465 -14.52 -4.49 25.79
N GLY A 466 -13.28 -4.78 26.19
CA GLY A 466 -12.78 -4.63 27.57
C GLY A 466 -11.82 -3.46 27.79
N GLU A 467 -11.52 -3.15 29.05
CA GLU A 467 -10.50 -2.16 29.45
C GLU A 467 -9.06 -2.73 29.43
N ILE A 468 -8.88 -4.00 29.09
CA ILE A 468 -7.59 -4.71 29.15
C ILE A 468 -6.84 -4.54 27.82
N ASN A 469 -5.56 -4.18 27.90
CA ASN A 469 -4.72 -3.99 26.71
C ASN A 469 -4.46 -5.33 26.00
N TYR A 470 -4.53 -5.36 24.67
CA TYR A 470 -4.24 -6.56 23.86
C TYR A 470 -2.94 -7.27 24.25
N ASN A 471 -1.87 -6.51 24.50
CA ASN A 471 -0.57 -7.08 24.90
C ASN A 471 -0.62 -7.83 26.24
N GLN A 472 -1.54 -7.45 27.13
CA GLN A 472 -1.76 -8.16 28.40
C GLN A 472 -2.54 -9.45 28.20
N ILE A 473 -3.56 -9.43 27.33
CA ILE A 473 -4.37 -10.62 26.99
C ILE A 473 -3.49 -11.70 26.40
N VAL A 474 -2.57 -11.30 25.52
CA VAL A 474 -1.77 -12.26 24.79
C VAL A 474 -0.43 -12.56 25.45
N ALA A 475 -0.07 -12.01 26.61
CA ALA A 475 1.27 -12.12 27.20
C ALA A 475 1.83 -13.57 27.23
N ASP A 476 0.97 -14.56 27.48
CA ASP A 476 1.36 -15.96 27.64
C ASP A 476 1.42 -16.79 26.34
N GLN A 477 0.99 -16.26 25.18
CA GLN A 477 1.02 -17.07 23.95
C GLN A 477 2.43 -17.17 23.36
N GLU A 478 2.75 -18.35 22.83
CA GLU A 478 4.05 -18.65 22.27
C GLU A 478 4.49 -17.72 21.13
N LEU A 479 5.78 -17.39 21.14
CA LEU A 479 6.43 -16.59 20.12
C LEU A 479 7.13 -17.48 19.08
N ALA A 480 7.16 -17.03 17.84
CA ALA A 480 7.84 -17.69 16.73
C ALA A 480 8.99 -16.82 16.20
N THR A 481 10.13 -17.43 15.95
CA THR A 481 11.35 -16.75 15.49
C THR A 481 11.72 -17.15 14.08
N GLY A 482 12.15 -16.19 13.27
CA GLY A 482 12.75 -16.41 11.97
C GLY A 482 14.08 -15.69 11.88
N GLU A 483 15.09 -16.40 11.37
CA GLU A 483 16.45 -15.89 11.21
C GLU A 483 16.90 -16.15 9.78
N PHE A 484 17.57 -15.18 9.18
CA PHE A 484 18.20 -15.33 7.88
C PHE A 484 19.49 -14.49 7.77
N TYR A 485 20.46 -15.03 7.05
CA TYR A 485 21.74 -14.38 6.76
C TYR A 485 21.86 -14.19 5.26
N GLY A 486 22.00 -12.94 4.83
CA GLY A 486 22.15 -12.57 3.42
C GLY A 486 23.05 -11.35 3.25
N PHE A 487 23.07 -10.78 2.05
CA PHE A 487 23.84 -9.56 1.74
C PHE A 487 22.94 -8.38 1.37
N ASP A 488 21.71 -8.67 0.91
CA ASP A 488 20.66 -7.68 0.71
C ASP A 488 19.77 -7.59 1.95
N LEU A 489 19.58 -6.37 2.47
CA LEU A 489 18.76 -6.11 3.65
C LEU A 489 17.30 -6.50 3.44
N LEU A 490 16.72 -6.18 2.27
CA LEU A 490 15.32 -6.44 1.97
C LEU A 490 15.09 -7.94 1.77
N GLU A 491 15.99 -8.63 1.07
CA GLU A 491 15.93 -10.07 0.91
C GLU A 491 16.04 -10.77 2.27
N SER A 492 16.99 -10.33 3.12
CA SER A 492 17.22 -10.92 4.44
C SER A 492 16.04 -10.70 5.38
N ALA A 493 15.48 -9.49 5.39
CA ALA A 493 14.26 -9.16 6.12
C ALA A 493 13.06 -9.98 5.62
N ALA A 494 12.91 -10.16 4.30
CA ALA A 494 11.83 -10.93 3.71
C ALA A 494 11.90 -12.42 4.08
N LYS A 495 13.08 -13.04 3.96
CA LYS A 495 13.29 -14.46 4.28
C LYS A 495 13.16 -14.75 5.77
N SER A 496 13.71 -13.87 6.63
CA SER A 496 13.51 -13.99 8.08
C SER A 496 12.03 -13.83 8.47
N ALA A 497 11.32 -12.88 7.86
CA ALA A 497 9.88 -12.69 8.05
C ALA A 497 9.06 -13.89 7.60
N LEU A 498 9.40 -14.51 6.46
CA LEU A 498 8.77 -15.74 5.98
C LEU A 498 8.95 -16.89 6.97
N HIS A 499 10.20 -17.17 7.38
CA HIS A 499 10.50 -18.25 8.30
C HIS A 499 9.81 -18.07 9.67
N ALA A 500 9.75 -16.84 10.18
CA ALA A 500 9.09 -16.56 11.45
C ALA A 500 7.59 -16.94 11.41
N ARG A 501 6.93 -16.66 10.28
CA ARG A 501 5.50 -16.95 10.07
C ARG A 501 5.22 -18.43 9.84
N LEU A 502 6.05 -19.09 9.04
CA LEU A 502 5.95 -20.54 8.85
C LEU A 502 6.16 -21.30 10.16
N ARG A 503 7.12 -20.88 11.01
CA ARG A 503 7.26 -21.45 12.36
C ARG A 503 6.08 -21.13 13.27
N ALA A 504 5.47 -19.96 13.12
CA ALA A 504 4.26 -19.62 13.85
C ALA A 504 3.10 -20.56 13.50
N ILE A 505 2.97 -20.92 12.22
CA ILE A 505 2.01 -21.93 11.74
C ILE A 505 2.37 -23.31 12.28
N GLU A 506 3.64 -23.72 12.23
CA GLU A 506 4.08 -25.02 12.77
C GLU A 506 3.68 -25.19 14.24
N LYS A 507 3.82 -24.13 15.04
CA LYS A 507 3.50 -24.13 16.47
C LYS A 507 2.01 -24.23 16.80
N THR A 508 1.10 -24.00 15.85
CA THR A 508 -0.34 -24.20 16.09
C THR A 508 -0.72 -25.68 16.17
N GLY A 509 0.15 -26.57 15.65
CA GLY A 509 -0.14 -28.00 15.54
C GLY A 509 -1.08 -28.36 14.39
N ILE A 510 -1.34 -27.44 13.47
CA ILE A 510 -2.11 -27.71 12.24
C ILE A 510 -1.36 -28.74 11.37
N ASP A 511 -2.11 -29.66 10.75
CA ASP A 511 -1.55 -30.60 9.77
C ASP A 511 -0.98 -29.84 8.56
N TYR A 512 0.32 -29.99 8.34
CA TYR A 512 1.06 -29.28 7.30
C TYR A 512 0.63 -29.74 5.90
N GLN A 513 0.27 -31.01 5.71
CA GLN A 513 -0.18 -31.50 4.40
C GLN A 513 -1.52 -30.88 4.00
N GLN A 514 -2.48 -30.87 4.93
CA GLN A 514 -3.76 -30.20 4.72
C GLN A 514 -3.60 -28.69 4.47
N TYR A 515 -2.74 -28.02 5.23
CA TYR A 515 -2.44 -26.60 5.03
C TYR A 515 -1.85 -26.33 3.63
N LEU A 516 -0.84 -27.09 3.21
CA LEU A 516 -0.20 -26.95 1.91
C LEU A 516 -1.18 -27.23 0.75
N GLN A 517 -2.07 -28.20 0.91
CA GLN A 517 -3.10 -28.48 -0.09
C GLN A 517 -4.04 -27.28 -0.28
N GLN A 518 -4.49 -26.66 0.82
CA GLN A 518 -5.33 -25.46 0.77
C GLN A 518 -4.57 -24.25 0.21
N LEU A 519 -3.30 -24.10 0.55
CA LEU A 519 -2.42 -23.06 0.01
C LEU A 519 -2.29 -23.17 -1.51
N CYS A 520 -1.99 -24.37 -2.03
CA CYS A 520 -1.87 -24.62 -3.47
C CYS A 520 -3.20 -24.37 -4.20
N GLN A 521 -4.34 -24.78 -3.61
CA GLN A 521 -5.67 -24.48 -4.16
C GLN A 521 -5.95 -22.98 -4.21
N ARG A 522 -5.57 -22.22 -3.18
CA ARG A 522 -5.75 -20.76 -3.14
C ARG A 522 -4.89 -20.06 -4.19
N ILE A 523 -3.64 -20.48 -4.38
CA ILE A 523 -2.75 -19.95 -5.43
C ILE A 523 -3.37 -20.17 -6.82
N GLU A 524 -3.87 -21.38 -7.08
CA GLU A 524 -4.53 -21.73 -8.34
C GLU A 524 -5.79 -20.86 -8.59
N GLU A 525 -6.65 -20.70 -7.59
CA GLU A 525 -7.85 -19.86 -7.71
C GLU A 525 -7.50 -18.40 -7.98
N LYS A 526 -6.46 -17.88 -7.32
CA LYS A 526 -6.01 -16.49 -7.51
C LYS A 526 -5.46 -16.26 -8.91
N TYR A 527 -4.68 -17.20 -9.46
CA TYR A 527 -4.21 -17.14 -10.85
C TYR A 527 -5.38 -17.06 -11.84
N ILE A 528 -6.43 -17.86 -11.62
CA ILE A 528 -7.64 -17.84 -12.45
C ILE A 528 -8.30 -16.45 -12.39
N LEU A 529 -8.45 -15.87 -11.20
CA LEU A 529 -9.01 -14.53 -11.04
C LEU A 529 -8.18 -13.45 -11.75
N GLU A 530 -6.87 -13.39 -11.50
CA GLU A 530 -5.97 -12.39 -12.09
C GLU A 530 -5.94 -12.45 -13.62
N LYS A 531 -6.03 -13.66 -14.19
CA LYS A 531 -6.11 -13.85 -15.64
C LYS A 531 -7.43 -13.34 -16.20
N ALA A 532 -8.54 -13.59 -15.50
CA ALA A 532 -9.86 -13.14 -15.91
C ALA A 532 -9.97 -11.61 -15.89
N GLU A 533 -9.48 -10.96 -14.82
CA GLU A 533 -9.50 -9.49 -14.70
C GLU A 533 -8.73 -8.77 -15.82
N LYS A 534 -7.65 -9.40 -16.32
CA LYS A 534 -6.88 -8.84 -17.44
C LYS A 534 -7.75 -8.66 -18.68
N TRP A 535 -8.73 -9.51 -18.94
CA TRP A 535 -9.60 -9.42 -20.13
C TRP A 535 -10.59 -8.26 -20.10
N ILE A 536 -10.83 -7.65 -18.93
CA ILE A 536 -11.56 -6.38 -18.81
C ILE A 536 -10.62 -5.20 -19.04
N LYS A 537 -9.47 -5.22 -18.37
CA LYS A 537 -8.52 -4.09 -18.36
C LYS A 537 -7.79 -3.94 -19.70
N PHE A 538 -7.64 -5.04 -20.43
CA PHE A 538 -6.84 -5.22 -21.64
C PHE A 538 -7.61 -6.05 -22.68
N TYR A 539 -7.05 -6.17 -23.89
CA TYR A 539 -7.67 -6.95 -24.97
C TYR A 539 -8.03 -8.38 -24.49
N PRO A 540 -9.27 -8.86 -24.72
CA PRO A 540 -10.27 -8.36 -25.67
C PRO A 540 -11.21 -7.26 -25.17
N PHE A 541 -11.07 -6.77 -23.93
CA PHE A 541 -11.97 -5.82 -23.27
C PHE A 541 -13.42 -6.35 -23.12
N SER A 542 -13.59 -7.59 -22.64
CA SER A 542 -14.88 -8.31 -22.65
C SER A 542 -15.27 -8.90 -21.29
N LEU A 543 -16.41 -8.45 -20.77
CA LEU A 543 -17.07 -9.03 -19.59
C LEU A 543 -17.48 -10.48 -19.83
N ARG A 544 -18.01 -10.78 -21.01
CA ARG A 544 -18.42 -12.15 -21.36
C ARG A 544 -17.28 -13.14 -21.29
N ALA A 545 -16.11 -12.77 -21.83
CA ALA A 545 -14.92 -13.60 -21.75
C ALA A 545 -14.51 -13.82 -20.29
N MET A 546 -14.42 -12.75 -19.49
CA MET A 546 -14.07 -12.83 -18.07
C MET A 546 -15.04 -13.74 -17.31
N GLN A 547 -16.34 -13.50 -17.46
CA GLN A 547 -17.40 -14.26 -16.80
C GLN A 547 -17.34 -15.74 -17.18
N ASP A 548 -17.33 -16.08 -18.48
CA ASP A 548 -17.32 -17.48 -18.93
C ASP A 548 -16.10 -18.25 -18.40
N TYR A 549 -14.94 -17.59 -18.32
CA TYR A 549 -13.74 -18.18 -17.75
C TYR A 549 -13.85 -18.43 -16.25
N LEU A 550 -14.36 -17.48 -15.47
CA LEU A 550 -14.58 -17.67 -14.04
C LEU A 550 -15.65 -18.73 -13.77
N GLU A 551 -16.77 -18.70 -14.50
CA GLU A 551 -17.85 -19.68 -14.34
C GLU A 551 -17.32 -21.10 -14.55
N LYS A 552 -16.52 -21.35 -15.59
CA LYS A 552 -16.00 -22.70 -15.88
C LYS A 552 -14.82 -23.15 -15.02
N LYS A 553 -13.88 -22.25 -14.76
CA LYS A 553 -12.59 -22.61 -14.13
C LYS A 553 -12.65 -22.49 -12.60
N LEU A 554 -13.48 -21.59 -12.06
CA LEU A 554 -13.56 -21.31 -10.63
C LEU A 554 -14.87 -21.81 -9.98
N PHE A 555 -16.03 -21.48 -10.53
CA PHE A 555 -17.32 -21.67 -9.85
C PHE A 555 -17.97 -23.03 -10.08
N LYS A 556 -18.01 -23.47 -11.34
CA LYS A 556 -18.75 -24.65 -11.79
C LYS A 556 -18.42 -25.88 -10.95
N ASP A 557 -19.47 -26.57 -10.51
CA ASP A 557 -19.42 -27.82 -9.74
C ASP A 557 -18.70 -27.72 -8.37
N LYS A 558 -18.28 -26.52 -7.94
CA LYS A 558 -17.60 -26.30 -6.65
C LYS A 558 -18.39 -25.39 -5.71
N TYR A 559 -18.79 -24.21 -6.17
CA TYR A 559 -19.42 -23.20 -5.30
C TYR A 559 -20.88 -22.95 -5.69
N ARG A 560 -21.12 -22.68 -6.97
CA ARG A 560 -22.45 -22.44 -7.52
C ARG A 560 -22.50 -22.70 -9.01
N ASN A 561 -23.70 -23.04 -9.49
CA ASN A 561 -24.01 -23.21 -10.90
C ASN A 561 -25.06 -22.18 -11.32
N TRP A 562 -24.97 -21.71 -12.57
CA TRP A 562 -25.96 -20.84 -13.20
C TRP A 562 -26.89 -21.68 -14.06
N ASP A 563 -28.20 -21.67 -13.75
CA ASP A 563 -29.22 -22.44 -14.46
C ASP A 563 -30.41 -21.54 -14.78
N GLU A 564 -30.72 -21.39 -16.08
CA GLU A 564 -31.91 -20.69 -16.60
C GLU A 564 -32.34 -19.42 -15.83
N ARG A 565 -31.37 -18.51 -15.57
CA ARG A 565 -31.50 -17.20 -14.92
C ARG A 565 -31.44 -17.17 -13.39
N ASN A 566 -31.21 -18.30 -12.73
CA ASN A 566 -31.03 -18.36 -11.27
C ASN A 566 -29.72 -19.06 -10.88
N PHE A 567 -29.24 -18.73 -9.69
CA PHE A 567 -28.11 -19.43 -9.09
C PHE A 567 -28.59 -20.58 -8.22
N LYS A 568 -27.92 -21.73 -8.37
CA LYS A 568 -28.02 -22.86 -7.46
C LYS A 568 -26.67 -23.08 -6.81
N GLU A 569 -26.60 -22.86 -5.50
CA GLU A 569 -25.42 -23.20 -4.71
C GLU A 569 -25.22 -24.71 -4.66
N VAL A 570 -23.97 -25.15 -4.78
CA VAL A 570 -23.61 -26.58 -4.70
C VAL A 570 -23.78 -27.08 -3.26
N ASN A 571 -23.43 -26.25 -2.28
CA ASN A 571 -23.61 -26.53 -0.86
C ASN A 571 -24.03 -25.28 -0.07
N ASN A 572 -25.33 -25.18 0.24
CA ASN A 572 -25.95 -24.03 0.91
C ASN A 572 -25.45 -23.75 2.34
N ASN A 573 -24.69 -24.68 2.94
CA ASN A 573 -24.22 -24.57 4.32
C ASN A 573 -22.72 -24.31 4.43
N GLN A 574 -22.00 -24.26 3.31
CA GLN A 574 -20.54 -24.07 3.31
C GLN A 574 -20.18 -22.65 2.86
N ALA A 575 -19.18 -22.06 3.50
CA ALA A 575 -18.58 -20.80 3.04
C ALA A 575 -17.76 -21.05 1.77
N TRP A 576 -17.74 -20.08 0.85
CA TRP A 576 -16.84 -20.12 -0.30
C TRP A 576 -15.43 -19.70 0.10
N SER A 577 -14.45 -19.95 -0.77
CA SER A 577 -13.12 -19.36 -0.60
C SER A 577 -13.20 -17.84 -0.76
N MET A 578 -12.28 -17.11 -0.11
CA MET A 578 -12.20 -15.64 -0.25
C MET A 578 -12.05 -15.21 -1.71
N VAL A 579 -11.23 -15.94 -2.49
CA VAL A 579 -11.02 -15.67 -3.92
C VAL A 579 -12.31 -15.88 -4.73
N ALA A 580 -13.16 -16.84 -4.37
CA ALA A 580 -14.44 -17.05 -5.03
C ALA A 580 -15.44 -15.91 -4.74
N TYR A 581 -15.48 -15.38 -3.50
CA TYR A 581 -16.27 -14.19 -3.20
C TYR A 581 -15.75 -12.96 -3.97
N GLU A 582 -14.43 -12.76 -3.99
CA GLU A 582 -13.78 -11.67 -4.74
C GLU A 582 -14.12 -11.75 -6.23
N ALA A 583 -13.97 -12.92 -6.85
CA ALA A 583 -14.31 -13.14 -8.25
C ALA A 583 -15.80 -12.88 -8.55
N HIS A 584 -16.69 -13.22 -7.62
CA HIS A 584 -18.12 -12.98 -7.76
C HIS A 584 -18.44 -11.49 -7.70
N LEU A 585 -17.84 -10.78 -6.74
CA LEU A 585 -17.97 -9.33 -6.60
C LEU A 585 -17.35 -8.59 -7.79
N ALA A 586 -16.24 -9.08 -8.34
CA ALA A 586 -15.64 -8.52 -9.55
C ALA A 586 -16.59 -8.59 -10.75
N ILE A 587 -17.31 -9.71 -10.94
CA ILE A 587 -18.36 -9.82 -11.97
C ILE A 587 -19.47 -8.79 -11.74
N ILE A 588 -19.96 -8.66 -10.50
CA ILE A 588 -20.99 -7.68 -10.12
C ILE A 588 -20.55 -6.25 -10.46
N GLN A 589 -19.33 -5.88 -10.09
CA GLN A 589 -18.80 -4.54 -10.35
C GLN A 589 -18.79 -4.20 -11.83
N VAL A 590 -18.36 -5.14 -12.68
CA VAL A 590 -18.28 -4.90 -14.12
C VAL A 590 -19.69 -4.80 -14.72
N TYR A 591 -20.65 -5.61 -14.27
CA TYR A 591 -22.06 -5.45 -14.65
C TYR A 591 -22.62 -4.07 -14.29
N LEU A 592 -22.35 -3.60 -13.07
CA LEU A 592 -22.78 -2.29 -12.61
C LEU A 592 -22.08 -1.14 -13.37
N GLN A 593 -20.83 -1.31 -13.78
CA GLN A 593 -20.13 -0.36 -14.67
C GLN A 593 -20.77 -0.30 -16.06
N GLU A 594 -21.18 -1.45 -16.61
CA GLU A 594 -21.99 -1.52 -17.85
C GLU A 594 -23.41 -0.98 -17.64
N GLY A 595 -23.87 -0.77 -16.40
CA GLY A 595 -25.23 -0.32 -16.09
C GLY A 595 -26.27 -1.44 -16.14
N LEU A 596 -25.85 -2.71 -16.14
CA LEU A 596 -26.70 -3.89 -16.14
C LEU A 596 -27.10 -4.28 -14.71
N TYR A 597 -27.96 -3.48 -14.08
CA TYR A 597 -28.32 -3.65 -12.67
C TYR A 597 -29.21 -4.87 -12.41
N ARG A 598 -30.04 -5.33 -13.36
CA ARG A 598 -30.91 -6.52 -13.16
C ARG A 598 -30.10 -7.79 -12.94
N ILE A 599 -29.13 -8.07 -13.82
CA ILE A 599 -28.25 -9.23 -13.66
C ILE A 599 -27.32 -9.06 -12.45
N ALA A 600 -26.83 -7.85 -12.19
CA ALA A 600 -26.04 -7.57 -10.99
C ALA A 600 -26.82 -7.87 -9.70
N GLN A 601 -28.12 -7.56 -9.65
CA GLN A 601 -29.00 -7.90 -8.52
C GLN A 601 -29.03 -9.41 -8.27
N LYS A 602 -29.18 -10.24 -9.32
CA LYS A 602 -29.17 -11.70 -9.19
C LYS A 602 -27.88 -12.23 -8.60
N TYR A 603 -26.74 -11.63 -8.95
CA TYR A 603 -25.46 -11.97 -8.33
C TYR A 603 -25.40 -11.49 -6.86
N LEU A 604 -25.82 -10.26 -6.57
CA LEU A 604 -25.85 -9.71 -5.19
C LEU A 604 -26.73 -10.55 -4.24
N GLU A 605 -27.87 -11.05 -4.72
CA GLU A 605 -28.79 -11.91 -3.97
C GLU A 605 -28.13 -13.22 -3.51
N VAL A 606 -27.11 -13.71 -4.22
CA VAL A 606 -26.36 -14.92 -3.80
C VAL A 606 -25.49 -14.64 -2.58
N ILE A 607 -24.84 -13.49 -2.50
CA ILE A 607 -23.91 -13.17 -1.40
C ILE A 607 -24.67 -12.82 -0.12
N LYS A 608 -25.84 -12.20 -0.23
CA LYS A 608 -26.61 -11.70 0.92
C LYS A 608 -26.80 -12.77 2.04
N PRO A 609 -27.25 -14.01 1.77
CA PRO A 609 -27.36 -15.04 2.80
C PRO A 609 -26.03 -15.54 3.38
N HIS A 610 -24.88 -15.25 2.77
CA HIS A 610 -23.57 -15.59 3.35
C HIS A 610 -23.17 -14.58 4.41
N ILE A 611 -23.47 -13.30 4.20
CA ILE A 611 -23.24 -12.25 5.19
C ILE A 611 -24.19 -12.41 6.39
N GLU A 612 -25.49 -12.58 6.14
CA GLU A 612 -26.51 -12.72 7.20
C GLU A 612 -26.28 -13.96 8.09
N LYS A 613 -25.71 -15.02 7.54
CA LYS A 613 -25.36 -16.25 8.28
C LYS A 613 -23.92 -16.26 8.82
N GLY A 614 -23.16 -15.17 8.67
CA GLY A 614 -21.77 -15.09 9.13
C GLY A 614 -20.77 -16.00 8.39
N ARG A 615 -21.12 -16.47 7.19
CA ARG A 615 -20.23 -17.28 6.31
C ARG A 615 -19.20 -16.41 5.59
N LEU A 616 -19.55 -15.14 5.34
CA LEU A 616 -18.65 -14.09 4.87
C LEU A 616 -18.56 -13.01 5.97
N ASP A 617 -17.43 -12.99 6.65
CA ASP A 617 -17.11 -12.09 7.78
C ASP A 617 -15.89 -11.21 7.52
N ASP A 618 -15.25 -11.36 6.35
CA ASP A 618 -14.12 -10.52 5.95
C ASP A 618 -14.58 -9.07 5.70
N LYS A 619 -14.07 -8.14 6.49
CA LYS A 619 -14.52 -6.74 6.48
C LYS A 619 -14.26 -6.05 5.14
N LEU A 620 -13.18 -6.39 4.44
CA LEU A 620 -12.85 -5.78 3.16
C LEU A 620 -13.82 -6.27 2.06
N LEU A 621 -14.11 -7.57 1.99
CA LEU A 621 -15.08 -8.13 1.05
C LEU A 621 -16.51 -7.69 1.36
N VAL A 622 -16.88 -7.58 2.64
CA VAL A 622 -18.20 -7.08 3.05
C VAL A 622 -18.35 -5.59 2.68
N SER A 623 -17.34 -4.75 2.94
CA SER A 623 -17.33 -3.36 2.45
C SER A 623 -17.50 -3.29 0.93
N LEU A 624 -16.83 -4.18 0.18
CA LEU A 624 -16.95 -4.23 -1.27
C LEU A 624 -18.37 -4.59 -1.74
N TYR A 625 -19.02 -5.54 -1.07
CA TYR A 625 -20.41 -5.90 -1.31
C TYR A 625 -21.35 -4.69 -1.11
N TYR A 626 -21.20 -3.93 -0.03
CA TYR A 626 -22.01 -2.74 0.21
C TYR A 626 -21.73 -1.60 -0.78
N ILE A 627 -20.49 -1.45 -1.26
CA ILE A 627 -20.18 -0.53 -2.36
C ILE A 627 -20.91 -0.96 -3.65
N CYS A 628 -21.01 -2.26 -3.93
CA CYS A 628 -21.79 -2.76 -5.07
C CYS A 628 -23.30 -2.57 -4.89
N LEU A 629 -23.83 -2.73 -3.66
CA LEU A 629 -25.23 -2.42 -3.35
C LEU A 629 -25.55 -0.92 -3.56
N PHE A 630 -24.63 -0.03 -3.19
CA PHE A 630 -24.75 1.38 -3.53
C PHE A 630 -24.95 1.56 -5.05
N ASP A 631 -24.06 0.97 -5.86
CA ASP A 631 -24.10 1.12 -7.31
C ASP A 631 -25.42 0.56 -7.86
N TYR A 632 -25.88 -0.59 -7.36
CA TYR A 632 -27.19 -1.16 -7.71
C TYR A 632 -28.34 -0.18 -7.45
N HIS A 633 -28.48 0.31 -6.20
CA HIS A 633 -29.54 1.24 -5.82
C HIS A 633 -29.43 2.58 -6.56
N PHE A 634 -28.21 3.06 -6.79
CA PHE A 634 -27.94 4.29 -7.53
C PHE A 634 -28.37 4.17 -9.00
N TYR A 635 -28.06 3.04 -9.66
CA TYR A 635 -28.36 2.81 -11.08
C TYR A 635 -29.79 2.34 -11.37
N THR A 636 -30.53 1.90 -10.34
CA THR A 636 -31.90 1.36 -10.51
C THR A 636 -32.80 2.34 -11.26
N ASP A 637 -33.51 1.82 -12.26
CA ASP A 637 -34.52 2.54 -13.03
C ASP A 637 -35.89 2.46 -12.34
N LEU A 638 -36.59 3.60 -12.23
CA LEU A 638 -37.91 3.66 -11.59
C LEU A 638 -39.05 3.33 -12.55
N GLU A 639 -38.82 3.31 -13.86
CA GLU A 639 -39.83 2.84 -14.82
C GLU A 639 -39.59 1.36 -15.19
N ASP A 640 -38.69 0.67 -14.48
CA ASP A 640 -38.53 -0.80 -14.58
C ASP A 640 -39.73 -1.52 -13.92
N GLU A 641 -40.20 -2.59 -14.56
CA GLU A 641 -41.26 -3.47 -14.05
C GLU A 641 -40.86 -4.19 -12.74
N GLU A 642 -39.59 -4.56 -12.60
CA GLU A 642 -39.02 -5.26 -11.43
C GLU A 642 -38.37 -4.27 -10.42
N ARG A 643 -38.80 -3.01 -10.41
CA ARG A 643 -38.20 -1.98 -9.55
C ARG A 643 -38.35 -2.28 -8.05
N ASP A 644 -37.24 -2.15 -7.31
CA ASP A 644 -37.21 -2.24 -5.84
C ASP A 644 -37.69 -0.97 -5.13
N HIS A 645 -37.78 0.15 -5.84
CA HIS A 645 -38.05 1.46 -5.26
C HIS A 645 -39.19 2.16 -6.01
N GLN A 646 -40.09 2.80 -5.26
CA GLN A 646 -41.18 3.59 -5.83
C GLN A 646 -40.73 5.00 -6.25
N GLU A 647 -39.78 5.59 -5.51
CA GLU A 647 -39.33 6.96 -5.71
C GLU A 647 -37.80 7.07 -5.66
N ARG A 648 -37.23 8.05 -6.39
CA ARG A 648 -35.77 8.29 -6.44
C ARG A 648 -35.19 8.60 -5.06
N GLY A 649 -35.94 9.31 -4.22
CA GLY A 649 -35.51 9.63 -2.85
C GLY A 649 -35.36 8.41 -1.94
N SER A 650 -36.11 7.33 -2.18
CA SER A 650 -35.92 6.07 -1.43
C SER A 650 -34.68 5.33 -1.91
N ALA A 651 -34.46 5.27 -3.22
CA ALA A 651 -33.27 4.64 -3.81
C ALA A 651 -31.96 5.30 -3.34
N ILE A 652 -31.90 6.63 -3.36
CA ILE A 652 -30.70 7.38 -2.95
C ILE A 652 -30.44 7.23 -1.45
N ARG A 653 -31.47 7.25 -0.58
CA ARG A 653 -31.27 7.03 0.87
C ARG A 653 -30.71 5.65 1.17
N LYS A 654 -31.26 4.58 0.55
CA LYS A 654 -30.69 3.23 0.72
C LYS A 654 -29.26 3.14 0.18
N ALA A 655 -28.94 3.85 -0.90
CA ALA A 655 -27.59 3.94 -1.43
C ALA A 655 -26.64 4.61 -0.41
N GLU A 656 -27.04 5.74 0.18
CA GLU A 656 -26.27 6.42 1.24
C GLU A 656 -26.06 5.53 2.47
N GLU A 657 -27.08 4.81 2.92
CA GLU A 657 -26.99 3.83 4.02
C GLU A 657 -25.94 2.76 3.72
N CYS A 658 -25.93 2.19 2.50
CA CYS A 658 -24.92 1.21 2.09
C CYS A 658 -23.49 1.77 2.16
N LEU A 659 -23.27 3.05 1.78
CA LEU A 659 -21.95 3.67 1.89
C LEU A 659 -21.52 3.88 3.34
N ASN A 660 -22.45 4.22 4.22
CA ASN A 660 -22.17 4.36 5.65
C ASN A 660 -21.77 3.01 6.26
N THR A 661 -22.55 1.96 5.99
CA THR A 661 -22.21 0.60 6.43
C THR A 661 -20.87 0.13 5.86
N ALA A 662 -20.58 0.41 4.58
CA ALA A 662 -19.27 0.08 3.99
C ALA A 662 -18.11 0.76 4.73
N GLU A 663 -18.26 2.04 5.08
CA GLU A 663 -17.26 2.80 5.83
C GLU A 663 -17.10 2.29 7.27
N GLU A 664 -18.19 1.92 7.94
CA GLU A 664 -18.17 1.32 9.29
C GLU A 664 -17.32 0.05 9.32
N TYR A 665 -17.49 -0.87 8.37
CA TYR A 665 -16.65 -2.07 8.27
C TYR A 665 -15.17 -1.76 8.04
N LEU A 666 -14.84 -0.72 7.26
CA LEU A 666 -13.45 -0.28 7.08
C LEU A 666 -12.87 0.32 8.37
N GLN A 667 -13.66 1.12 9.09
CA GLN A 667 -13.24 1.67 10.38
C GLN A 667 -13.01 0.55 11.39
N GLU A 668 -13.88 -0.44 11.43
CA GLU A 668 -13.70 -1.60 12.29
C GLU A 668 -12.44 -2.41 11.92
N TYR A 669 -12.18 -2.63 10.63
CA TYR A 669 -10.94 -3.26 10.15
C TYR A 669 -9.71 -2.49 10.64
N LEU A 670 -9.72 -1.16 10.53
CA LEU A 670 -8.63 -0.32 11.03
C LEU A 670 -8.46 -0.42 12.55
N LYS A 671 -9.56 -0.43 13.31
CA LYS A 671 -9.54 -0.57 14.78
C LYS A 671 -8.91 -1.90 15.21
N GLU A 672 -9.24 -3.01 14.54
CA GLU A 672 -8.64 -4.31 14.82
C GLU A 672 -7.12 -4.29 14.64
N TYR A 673 -6.63 -3.78 13.51
CA TYR A 673 -5.19 -3.68 13.25
C TYR A 673 -4.49 -2.68 14.15
N ALA A 674 -5.16 -1.59 14.54
CA ALA A 674 -4.61 -0.61 15.48
C ALA A 674 -4.38 -1.20 16.88
N ILE A 675 -5.32 -2.01 17.39
CA ILE A 675 -5.21 -2.67 18.69
C ILE A 675 -4.07 -3.70 18.72
N ILE A 676 -3.88 -4.43 17.62
CA ILE A 676 -2.76 -5.37 17.48
C ILE A 676 -1.41 -4.61 17.44
N GLY A 677 -1.41 -3.34 17.01
CA GLY A 677 -0.21 -2.55 16.75
C GLY A 677 0.31 -2.67 15.31
N GLU A 678 -0.49 -3.21 14.40
CA GLU A 678 -0.12 -3.52 13.00
C GLU A 678 -0.85 -2.65 11.97
N TYR A 679 -1.27 -1.43 12.37
CA TYR A 679 -2.01 -0.49 11.50
C TYR A 679 -1.27 -0.16 10.19
N SER A 680 0.06 -0.28 10.15
CA SER A 680 0.84 -0.08 8.92
C SER A 680 0.46 -1.05 7.79
N GLN A 681 -0.05 -2.24 8.11
CA GLN A 681 -0.50 -3.23 7.13
C GLN A 681 -1.85 -2.87 6.48
N THR A 682 -2.57 -1.90 7.05
CA THR A 682 -3.80 -1.34 6.45
C THR A 682 -3.51 -0.30 5.38
N ASN A 683 -2.27 0.21 5.28
CA ASN A 683 -1.89 1.24 4.32
C ASN A 683 -1.66 0.71 2.89
N ALA A 684 -2.39 -0.32 2.50
CA ALA A 684 -2.26 -0.98 1.21
C ALA A 684 -3.63 -1.27 0.58
N HIS A 685 -3.64 -1.46 -0.73
CA HIS A 685 -4.79 -1.88 -1.50
C HIS A 685 -5.42 -3.16 -0.93
N PRO A 686 -6.74 -3.26 -0.70
CA PRO A 686 -7.78 -2.36 -1.22
C PRO A 686 -8.33 -1.34 -0.21
N PHE A 687 -7.70 -1.13 0.95
CA PHE A 687 -8.28 -0.28 2.00
C PHE A 687 -8.52 1.16 1.53
N PHE A 688 -7.48 1.81 1.00
CA PHE A 688 -7.61 3.17 0.46
C PHE A 688 -8.40 3.21 -0.85
N TYR A 689 -8.34 2.15 -1.67
CA TYR A 689 -9.19 1.98 -2.83
C TYR A 689 -10.69 2.06 -2.46
N TYR A 690 -11.14 1.34 -1.43
CA TYR A 690 -12.54 1.36 -1.00
C TYR A 690 -12.95 2.70 -0.39
N LEU A 691 -12.10 3.33 0.43
CA LEU A 691 -12.36 4.69 0.92
C LEU A 691 -12.50 5.68 -0.25
N SER A 692 -11.58 5.62 -1.22
CA SER A 692 -11.65 6.44 -2.43
C SER A 692 -12.98 6.29 -3.16
N ARG A 693 -13.45 5.04 -3.31
CA ARG A 693 -14.77 4.75 -3.91
C ARG A 693 -15.91 5.34 -3.08
N ILE A 694 -15.96 5.10 -1.77
CA ILE A 694 -17.02 5.62 -0.89
C ILE A 694 -17.16 7.14 -1.03
N TYR A 695 -16.05 7.89 -0.92
CA TYR A 695 -16.09 9.35 -1.03
C TYR A 695 -16.47 9.83 -2.45
N SER A 696 -15.99 9.16 -3.50
CA SER A 696 -16.41 9.48 -4.87
C SER A 696 -17.90 9.20 -5.11
N HIS A 697 -18.46 8.17 -4.49
CA HIS A 697 -19.85 7.77 -4.65
C HIS A 697 -20.78 8.73 -3.90
N ARG A 698 -20.39 9.19 -2.70
CA ARG A 698 -21.04 10.33 -2.03
C ARG A 698 -21.03 11.57 -2.92
N ALA A 699 -19.89 11.91 -3.53
CA ALA A 699 -19.80 13.05 -4.43
C ALA A 699 -20.75 12.91 -5.64
N LYS A 700 -20.90 11.72 -6.22
CA LYS A 700 -21.86 11.47 -7.31
C LYS A 700 -23.30 11.81 -6.89
N ILE A 701 -23.71 11.43 -5.69
CA ILE A 701 -25.06 11.77 -5.18
C ILE A 701 -25.26 13.30 -5.21
N TYR A 702 -24.32 14.08 -4.67
CA TYR A 702 -24.42 15.55 -4.69
C TYR A 702 -24.31 16.18 -6.09
N ILE A 703 -23.65 15.52 -7.04
CA ILE A 703 -23.57 16.01 -8.44
C ILE A 703 -24.92 15.85 -9.15
N PHE A 704 -25.57 14.70 -9.00
CA PHE A 704 -26.75 14.34 -9.80
C PHE A 704 -28.09 14.56 -9.09
N PHE A 705 -28.10 14.49 -7.75
CA PHE A 705 -29.29 14.57 -6.91
C PHE A 705 -29.08 15.48 -5.68
N PRO A 706 -28.55 16.71 -5.86
CA PRO A 706 -28.20 17.61 -4.74
C PRO A 706 -29.37 17.93 -3.81
N TYR A 707 -30.60 17.95 -4.29
CA TYR A 707 -31.79 18.28 -3.50
C TYR A 707 -32.38 17.09 -2.72
N ILE A 708 -31.92 15.87 -3.01
CA ILE A 708 -32.32 14.65 -2.31
C ILE A 708 -31.29 14.32 -1.22
N ALA A 709 -30.01 14.61 -1.50
CA ALA A 709 -28.90 14.34 -0.61
C ALA A 709 -29.01 15.12 0.71
N GLN A 710 -28.69 14.47 1.83
CA GLN A 710 -28.59 15.15 3.12
C GLN A 710 -27.22 15.84 3.24
N LEU A 711 -27.19 17.15 3.49
CA LEU A 711 -25.92 17.85 3.72
C LEU A 711 -25.38 17.54 5.12
N PRO A 712 -24.07 17.22 5.27
CA PRO A 712 -23.47 16.98 6.59
C PRO A 712 -23.47 18.24 7.46
N ASN A 713 -23.38 19.41 6.82
CA ASN A 713 -23.39 20.70 7.46
C ASN A 713 -24.26 21.68 6.64
N PRO A 714 -25.31 22.29 7.21
CA PRO A 714 -26.17 23.24 6.51
C PRO A 714 -25.44 24.51 6.04
N LYS A 715 -24.23 24.78 6.53
CA LYS A 715 -23.38 25.90 6.07
C LYS A 715 -22.60 25.60 4.80
N THR A 716 -22.43 24.32 4.43
CA THR A 716 -21.64 23.94 3.25
C THR A 716 -22.46 24.14 1.98
N HIS A 717 -21.91 24.86 1.00
CA HIS A 717 -22.58 25.12 -0.26
C HIS A 717 -22.68 23.83 -1.11
N LEU A 718 -23.86 23.55 -1.69
CA LEU A 718 -24.14 22.35 -2.51
C LEU A 718 -23.22 22.17 -3.73
N LEU A 719 -22.63 23.26 -4.23
CA LEU A 719 -21.64 23.23 -5.33
C LEU A 719 -20.22 22.88 -4.87
N ILE A 720 -19.93 23.06 -3.58
CA ILE A 720 -18.58 22.92 -3.01
C ILE A 720 -18.38 21.54 -2.39
N GLU A 721 -19.42 20.97 -1.78
CA GLU A 721 -19.34 19.64 -1.16
C GLU A 721 -18.84 18.53 -2.10
N PRO A 722 -19.29 18.43 -3.38
CA PRO A 722 -18.73 17.47 -4.33
C PRO A 722 -17.22 17.64 -4.55
N LEU A 723 -16.71 18.88 -4.56
CA LEU A 723 -15.30 19.17 -4.78
C LEU A 723 -14.44 18.67 -3.61
N ARG A 724 -14.90 18.91 -2.37
CA ARG A 724 -14.26 18.45 -1.14
C ARG A 724 -14.19 16.92 -1.07
N LEU A 725 -15.32 16.25 -1.34
CA LEU A 725 -15.40 14.80 -1.36
C LEU A 725 -14.51 14.17 -2.45
N LEU A 726 -14.45 14.77 -3.64
CA LEU A 726 -13.60 14.29 -4.73
C LEU A 726 -12.11 14.54 -4.47
N GLU A 727 -11.76 15.63 -3.78
CA GLU A 727 -10.39 15.86 -3.31
C GLU A 727 -9.95 14.74 -2.35
N LYS A 728 -10.79 14.42 -1.35
CA LYS A 728 -10.56 13.30 -0.43
C LYS A 728 -10.47 11.96 -1.17
N ALA A 729 -11.35 11.72 -2.14
CA ALA A 729 -11.30 10.50 -2.98
C ALA A 729 -10.00 10.39 -3.78
N ARG A 730 -9.50 11.49 -4.35
CA ARG A 730 -8.21 11.54 -5.07
C ARG A 730 -7.04 11.28 -4.13
N ILE A 731 -7.01 11.87 -2.94
CA ILE A 731 -5.95 11.64 -1.96
C ILE A 731 -5.88 10.15 -1.58
N TYR A 732 -7.02 9.50 -1.36
CA TYR A 732 -7.02 8.05 -1.07
C TYR A 732 -6.63 7.21 -2.28
N ALA A 733 -7.09 7.53 -3.50
CA ALA A 733 -6.62 6.83 -4.71
C ALA A 733 -5.09 6.97 -4.89
N ALA A 734 -4.55 8.15 -4.55
CA ALA A 734 -3.11 8.39 -4.57
C ALA A 734 -2.36 7.55 -3.55
N ARG A 735 -2.87 7.46 -2.32
CA ARG A 735 -2.33 6.62 -1.24
C ARG A 735 -2.39 5.13 -1.57
N ASP A 736 -3.43 4.70 -2.27
CA ASP A 736 -3.57 3.33 -2.78
C ASP A 736 -2.55 3.01 -3.90
N GLY A 737 -2.02 4.04 -4.56
CA GLY A 737 -1.16 3.89 -5.74
C GLY A 737 -1.94 3.60 -7.03
N ASP A 738 -3.25 3.83 -7.06
CA ASP A 738 -4.08 3.62 -8.25
C ASP A 738 -4.18 4.91 -9.08
N ALA A 739 -3.24 5.06 -10.02
CA ALA A 739 -3.21 6.16 -10.98
C ALA A 739 -4.47 6.26 -11.84
N ASN A 740 -5.16 5.14 -12.10
CA ASN A 740 -6.33 5.14 -12.98
C ASN A 740 -7.54 5.72 -12.27
N TYR A 741 -7.80 5.25 -11.06
CA TYR A 741 -8.90 5.77 -10.24
C TYR A 741 -8.62 7.21 -9.81
N TYR A 742 -7.37 7.55 -9.54
CA TYR A 742 -6.97 8.95 -9.33
C TYR A 742 -7.36 9.83 -10.52
N ALA A 743 -6.97 9.46 -11.74
CA ALA A 743 -7.33 10.19 -12.95
C ALA A 743 -8.86 10.22 -13.17
N TYR A 744 -9.55 9.11 -12.86
CA TYR A 744 -11.01 8.98 -12.96
C TYR A 744 -11.72 10.01 -12.06
N TRP A 745 -11.35 10.09 -10.78
CA TRP A 745 -11.92 11.06 -9.85
C TRP A 745 -11.54 12.49 -10.15
N THR A 746 -10.34 12.69 -10.73
CA THR A 746 -9.90 14.00 -11.22
C THR A 746 -10.82 14.51 -12.34
N VAL A 747 -11.28 13.66 -13.25
CA VAL A 747 -12.27 14.05 -14.29
C VAL A 747 -13.61 14.46 -13.69
N TYR A 748 -14.12 13.74 -12.68
CA TYR A 748 -15.33 14.16 -11.96
C TYR A 748 -15.12 15.50 -11.24
N GLN A 749 -13.94 15.72 -10.66
CA GLN A 749 -13.65 16.97 -9.95
C GLN A 749 -13.55 18.15 -10.91
N ILE A 750 -12.93 17.95 -12.08
CA ILE A 750 -12.93 18.93 -13.19
C ILE A 750 -14.36 19.29 -13.55
N TRP A 751 -15.23 18.29 -13.72
CA TRP A 751 -16.62 18.54 -14.06
C TRP A 751 -17.34 19.37 -12.97
N SER A 752 -17.13 19.04 -11.69
CA SER A 752 -17.66 19.81 -10.57
C SER A 752 -17.13 21.25 -10.54
N TYR A 753 -15.85 21.48 -10.83
CA TYR A 753 -15.28 22.83 -10.92
C TYR A 753 -15.94 23.64 -12.05
N LEU A 754 -16.15 23.01 -13.21
CA LEU A 754 -16.81 23.66 -14.35
C LEU A 754 -18.29 23.96 -14.09
N ILE A 755 -19.00 23.07 -13.38
CA ILE A 755 -20.35 23.35 -12.89
C ILE A 755 -20.32 24.58 -11.97
N THR A 756 -19.42 24.63 -10.98
CA THR A 756 -19.31 25.76 -10.06
C THR A 756 -18.99 27.06 -10.81
N ALA A 757 -18.13 27.00 -11.85
CA ALA A 757 -17.76 28.16 -12.67
C ALA A 757 -18.95 28.75 -13.47
N TYR A 758 -19.90 27.93 -13.91
CA TYR A 758 -21.00 28.33 -14.81
C TYR A 758 -22.35 28.50 -14.11
N VAL A 759 -22.57 27.78 -13.00
CA VAL A 759 -23.83 27.80 -12.23
C VAL A 759 -23.70 28.62 -10.94
N GLY A 760 -22.48 28.77 -10.41
CA GLY A 760 -22.23 29.51 -9.18
C GLY A 760 -22.67 30.97 -9.25
N ASP A 761 -23.47 31.39 -8.27
CA ASP A 761 -23.86 32.79 -8.10
C ASP A 761 -22.65 33.56 -7.55
N THR A 762 -22.07 34.45 -8.37
CA THR A 762 -20.80 35.14 -8.09
C THR A 762 -20.83 35.97 -6.81
N ASN A 763 -22.02 36.26 -6.28
CA ASN A 763 -22.22 37.08 -5.09
C ASN A 763 -22.27 36.29 -3.77
N ARG A 764 -22.41 34.95 -3.81
CA ARG A 764 -22.55 34.08 -2.61
C ARG A 764 -21.41 33.10 -2.40
N LEU A 765 -20.66 32.78 -3.45
CA LEU A 765 -19.45 31.97 -3.36
C LEU A 765 -18.27 32.87 -2.95
N THR A 766 -17.43 32.40 -2.04
CA THR A 766 -16.22 33.13 -1.60
C THR A 766 -15.31 33.44 -2.80
N GLU A 767 -14.50 34.51 -2.72
CA GLU A 767 -13.50 34.85 -3.77
C GLU A 767 -12.65 33.65 -4.20
N LYS A 768 -12.42 32.70 -3.27
CA LYS A 768 -11.70 31.44 -3.48
C LYS A 768 -12.25 30.61 -4.65
N PHE A 769 -13.57 30.57 -4.85
CA PHE A 769 -14.23 29.78 -5.90
C PHE A 769 -14.78 30.64 -7.05
N SER A 770 -14.09 31.73 -7.39
CA SER A 770 -14.42 32.52 -8.58
C SER A 770 -14.41 31.67 -9.87
N ARG A 771 -15.14 32.11 -10.89
CA ARG A 771 -15.17 31.46 -12.21
C ARG A 771 -13.78 31.23 -12.78
N GLN A 772 -12.91 32.23 -12.73
CA GLN A 772 -11.54 32.16 -13.22
C GLN A 772 -10.74 31.09 -12.47
N ASN A 773 -10.79 31.08 -11.13
CA ASN A 773 -10.09 30.09 -10.31
C ASN A 773 -10.56 28.67 -10.62
N CYS A 774 -11.87 28.47 -10.78
CA CYS A 774 -12.42 27.15 -11.11
C CYS A 774 -11.96 26.64 -12.49
N LEU A 775 -11.88 27.52 -13.50
CA LEU A 775 -11.35 27.19 -14.82
C LEU A 775 -9.85 26.83 -14.77
N GLU A 776 -9.06 27.59 -14.01
CA GLU A 776 -7.64 27.32 -13.81
C GLU A 776 -7.39 25.97 -13.12
N TRP A 777 -8.19 25.64 -12.10
CA TRP A 777 -8.16 24.33 -11.46
C TRP A 777 -8.50 23.22 -12.45
N ALA A 778 -9.58 23.36 -13.23
CA ALA A 778 -9.96 22.39 -14.24
C ALA A 778 -8.84 22.12 -15.27
N GLU A 779 -8.18 23.18 -15.78
CA GLU A 779 -7.05 23.06 -16.70
C GLU A 779 -5.82 22.39 -16.09
N ARG A 780 -5.53 22.69 -14.82
CA ARG A 780 -4.40 22.08 -14.11
C ARG A 780 -4.63 20.59 -13.88
N LEU A 781 -5.82 20.25 -13.41
CA LEU A 781 -6.21 18.89 -13.07
C LEU A 781 -6.22 17.98 -14.30
N ILE A 782 -6.70 18.46 -15.46
CA ILE A 782 -6.75 17.61 -16.66
C ILE A 782 -5.35 17.24 -17.15
N LYS A 783 -4.39 18.18 -17.08
CA LYS A 783 -2.98 17.90 -17.44
C LYS A 783 -2.40 16.80 -16.57
N ASN A 784 -2.59 16.89 -15.26
CA ASN A 784 -2.09 15.88 -14.34
C ASN A 784 -2.77 14.51 -14.51
N ALA A 785 -4.09 14.48 -14.77
CA ALA A 785 -4.80 13.24 -15.04
C ALA A 785 -4.24 12.51 -16.29
N LEU A 786 -3.85 13.27 -17.32
CA LEU A 786 -3.20 12.73 -18.52
C LEU A 786 -1.81 12.14 -18.22
N ASP A 787 -1.00 12.85 -17.43
CA ASP A 787 0.33 12.37 -17.03
C ASP A 787 0.26 11.05 -16.25
N CYS A 788 -0.73 10.91 -15.37
CA CYS A 788 -0.99 9.68 -14.62
C CYS A 788 -1.45 8.54 -15.52
N TYR A 789 -2.21 8.83 -16.58
CA TYR A 789 -2.77 7.82 -17.47
C TYR A 789 -1.80 7.33 -18.57
N GLY A 790 -0.73 8.10 -18.86
CA GLY A 790 0.13 7.90 -20.02
C GLY A 790 0.62 6.46 -20.26
N GLU A 791 1.02 5.76 -19.19
CA GLU A 791 1.50 4.37 -19.29
C GLU A 791 0.39 3.39 -19.69
N ARG A 792 -0.79 3.49 -19.06
CA ARG A 792 -1.95 2.62 -19.37
C ARG A 792 -2.45 2.85 -20.79
N GLY A 793 -2.51 4.12 -21.20
CA GLY A 793 -2.86 4.51 -22.56
C GLY A 793 -1.93 3.90 -23.60
N ARG A 794 -0.62 3.95 -23.36
CA ARG A 794 0.40 3.34 -24.22
C ARG A 794 0.26 1.82 -24.31
N LYS A 795 0.11 1.12 -23.18
CA LYS A 795 -0.08 -0.34 -23.15
C LYS A 795 -1.33 -0.77 -23.92
N SER A 796 -2.44 -0.05 -23.73
CA SER A 796 -3.71 -0.33 -24.41
C SER A 796 -3.60 -0.15 -25.92
N TYR A 797 -2.96 0.94 -26.37
CA TYR A 797 -2.69 1.19 -27.79
C TYR A 797 -1.80 0.10 -28.40
N GLN A 798 -0.71 -0.30 -27.73
CA GLN A 798 0.19 -1.36 -28.19
C GLN A 798 -0.55 -2.70 -28.36
N GLN A 799 -1.41 -3.07 -27.42
CA GLN A 799 -2.21 -4.28 -27.57
C GLN A 799 -3.18 -4.19 -28.75
N ILE A 800 -3.94 -3.10 -28.88
CA ILE A 800 -4.85 -2.91 -30.02
C ILE A 800 -4.10 -3.05 -31.35
N LYS A 801 -2.89 -2.51 -31.44
CA LYS A 801 -2.02 -2.66 -32.60
C LYS A 801 -1.57 -4.10 -32.83
N ASN A 802 -1.10 -4.79 -31.79
CA ASN A 802 -0.63 -6.18 -31.89
C ASN A 802 -1.73 -7.16 -32.33
N TYR A 803 -3.00 -6.86 -32.02
CA TYR A 803 -4.15 -7.69 -32.40
C TYR A 803 -4.88 -7.18 -33.67
N SER A 804 -4.42 -6.09 -34.29
CA SER A 804 -4.96 -5.56 -35.54
C SER A 804 -4.53 -6.40 -36.74
N GLY A 805 -5.47 -6.79 -37.59
CA GLY A 805 -5.23 -7.62 -38.76
C GLY A 805 -4.85 -9.07 -38.44
N LYS A 806 -5.01 -9.51 -37.18
CA LYS A 806 -4.65 -10.86 -36.75
C LYS A 806 -5.56 -11.90 -37.41
N GLN A 807 -4.93 -12.86 -38.10
CA GLN A 807 -5.58 -14.04 -38.65
C GLN A 807 -5.63 -15.15 -37.60
N THR A 808 -6.71 -15.94 -37.59
CA THR A 808 -6.90 -17.08 -36.68
C THR A 808 -7.55 -18.23 -37.43
N GLU A 809 -7.56 -19.42 -36.81
CA GLU A 809 -8.14 -20.64 -37.40
C GLU A 809 -9.68 -20.61 -37.47
N PHE A 810 -10.32 -19.75 -36.67
CA PHE A 810 -11.79 -19.69 -36.58
C PHE A 810 -12.36 -18.60 -37.48
N VAL A 811 -12.81 -18.99 -38.67
CA VAL A 811 -13.46 -18.09 -39.63
C VAL A 811 -14.90 -18.52 -39.87
N ILE A 812 -15.83 -17.60 -39.68
CA ILE A 812 -17.26 -17.82 -39.91
C ILE A 812 -17.79 -16.67 -40.77
N SER A 813 -18.41 -16.99 -41.91
CA SER A 813 -18.98 -15.98 -42.82
C SER A 813 -17.98 -14.86 -43.19
N ASN A 814 -16.70 -15.23 -43.43
CA ASN A 814 -15.58 -14.32 -43.67
C ASN A 814 -15.20 -13.38 -42.51
N ILE A 815 -15.69 -13.65 -41.29
CA ILE A 815 -15.31 -12.95 -40.06
C ILE A 815 -14.37 -13.85 -39.25
N VAL A 816 -13.25 -13.29 -38.82
CA VAL A 816 -12.19 -13.97 -38.06
C VAL A 816 -12.43 -13.81 -36.56
N TYR A 817 -12.30 -14.88 -35.80
CA TYR A 817 -12.56 -14.91 -34.35
C TYR A 817 -11.39 -15.45 -33.53
N GLU A 818 -11.18 -14.90 -32.36
CA GLU A 818 -10.27 -15.41 -31.35
C GLU A 818 -11.06 -16.11 -30.23
N LYS A 819 -10.61 -17.30 -29.84
CA LYS A 819 -11.30 -18.16 -28.87
C LYS A 819 -10.86 -17.83 -27.44
N TYR A 820 -11.84 -17.61 -26.57
CA TYR A 820 -11.72 -17.46 -25.12
C TYR A 820 -12.72 -18.42 -24.46
N ASN A 821 -12.33 -19.68 -24.27
CA ASN A 821 -13.25 -20.77 -23.90
C ASN A 821 -14.42 -20.92 -24.89
N ASP A 822 -15.67 -20.74 -24.45
CA ASP A 822 -16.85 -20.81 -25.36
C ASP A 822 -17.29 -19.44 -25.87
N ILE A 823 -16.53 -18.39 -25.53
CA ILE A 823 -16.70 -17.05 -26.07
C ILE A 823 -15.72 -16.84 -27.22
N TYR A 824 -16.24 -16.52 -28.40
CA TYR A 824 -15.45 -16.24 -29.60
C TYR A 824 -15.57 -14.75 -29.90
N VAL A 825 -14.48 -14.00 -29.80
CA VAL A 825 -14.49 -12.55 -30.02
C VAL A 825 -13.92 -12.23 -31.40
N GLN A 826 -14.65 -11.46 -32.20
CA GLN A 826 -14.15 -11.03 -33.52
C GLN A 826 -12.80 -10.31 -33.37
N THR A 827 -11.84 -10.63 -34.24
CA THR A 827 -10.53 -9.96 -34.25
C THR A 827 -10.64 -8.53 -34.77
N ILE A 828 -9.65 -7.69 -34.44
CA ILE A 828 -9.64 -6.30 -34.87
C ILE A 828 -9.18 -6.25 -36.34
N PRO A 829 -9.94 -5.62 -37.26
CA PRO A 829 -9.48 -5.38 -38.63
C PRO A 829 -8.19 -4.55 -38.70
N PRO A 830 -7.52 -4.50 -39.87
CA PRO A 830 -6.34 -3.65 -40.06
C PRO A 830 -6.63 -2.17 -39.74
N ILE A 831 -5.67 -1.50 -39.11
CA ILE A 831 -5.79 -0.10 -38.65
C ILE A 831 -4.83 0.82 -39.42
N ILE A 832 -5.33 1.96 -39.90
CA ILE A 832 -4.54 3.10 -40.43
C ILE A 832 -4.63 4.30 -39.47
N GLU A 833 -3.51 4.99 -39.27
CA GLU A 833 -3.43 6.20 -38.45
C GLU A 833 -3.48 7.45 -39.31
N ILE A 834 -4.43 8.36 -39.03
CA ILE A 834 -4.59 9.63 -39.73
C ILE A 834 -4.01 10.76 -38.86
N GLY A 835 -3.03 11.48 -39.40
CA GLY A 835 -2.35 12.61 -38.76
C GLY A 835 -2.86 13.97 -39.26
N LYS A 836 -2.45 15.07 -38.60
CA LYS A 836 -2.63 16.42 -39.17
C LYS A 836 -1.64 16.61 -40.33
N GLY A 837 -2.13 16.76 -41.55
CA GLY A 837 -1.32 17.12 -42.73
C GLY A 837 -0.84 15.97 -43.61
N SER A 838 -1.37 14.75 -43.46
CA SER A 838 -0.96 13.56 -44.24
C SER A 838 -1.64 13.44 -45.61
N SER A 839 -1.81 14.52 -46.38
CA SER A 839 -2.54 14.49 -47.66
C SER A 839 -2.00 13.45 -48.65
N HIS A 840 -0.67 13.26 -48.70
CA HIS A 840 -0.04 12.30 -49.64
C HIS A 840 -0.19 10.82 -49.24
N LEU A 841 -0.24 10.51 -47.94
CA LEU A 841 -0.51 9.14 -47.49
C LEU A 841 -2.00 8.81 -47.59
N ASP A 842 -2.86 9.79 -47.30
CA ASP A 842 -4.30 9.65 -47.42
C ASP A 842 -4.73 9.40 -48.88
N GLU A 843 -4.13 10.07 -49.86
CA GLU A 843 -4.36 9.79 -51.30
C GLU A 843 -3.86 8.40 -51.73
N PHE A 844 -2.66 8.00 -51.30
CA PHE A 844 -2.08 6.69 -51.61
C PHE A 844 -2.91 5.52 -51.05
N TYR A 845 -3.36 5.62 -49.80
CA TYR A 845 -4.25 4.60 -49.20
C TYR A 845 -5.65 4.62 -49.81
N GLN A 846 -6.19 5.80 -50.16
CA GLN A 846 -7.46 5.92 -50.88
C GLN A 846 -7.38 5.32 -52.30
N GLU A 847 -6.25 5.45 -53.00
CA GLU A 847 -6.00 4.78 -54.28
C GLU A 847 -5.92 3.25 -54.12
N ILE A 848 -5.19 2.74 -53.13
CA ILE A 848 -5.10 1.31 -52.84
C ILE A 848 -6.47 0.72 -52.45
N LEU A 849 -7.26 1.46 -51.67
CA LEU A 849 -8.63 1.08 -51.28
C LEU A 849 -9.60 1.09 -52.47
N LYS A 850 -9.45 2.04 -53.40
CA LYS A 850 -10.22 2.07 -54.66
C LYS A 850 -9.84 0.90 -55.58
N LEU A 851 -8.56 0.54 -55.67
CA LEU A 851 -8.06 -0.56 -56.51
C LEU A 851 -8.48 -1.96 -56.01
N LYS A 852 -8.65 -2.16 -54.69
CA LYS A 852 -9.10 -3.44 -54.10
C LYS A 852 -10.62 -3.65 -54.06
N SER A 853 -11.42 -2.69 -54.53
CA SER A 853 -12.89 -2.71 -54.47
C SER A 853 -13.58 -3.82 -55.29
N SER A 854 -12.82 -4.69 -55.97
CA SER A 854 -13.35 -5.76 -56.83
C SER A 854 -13.39 -7.15 -56.16
N GLN A 855 -12.70 -7.38 -55.03
CA GLN A 855 -12.66 -8.70 -54.37
C GLN A 855 -12.65 -8.54 -52.84
N SER A 856 -13.71 -9.07 -52.19
CA SER A 856 -13.89 -9.27 -50.73
C SER A 856 -13.28 -8.21 -49.79
N GLN A 857 -14.12 -7.27 -49.34
CA GLN A 857 -13.78 -6.15 -48.45
C GLN A 857 -13.11 -6.57 -47.13
N GLU A 858 -11.77 -6.52 -47.06
CA GLU A 858 -11.08 -6.31 -45.78
C GLU A 858 -11.36 -4.87 -45.33
N LYS A 859 -12.27 -4.70 -44.35
CA LYS A 859 -12.61 -3.38 -43.79
C LYS A 859 -11.40 -2.83 -43.01
N ILE A 860 -10.89 -1.66 -43.40
CA ILE A 860 -9.80 -0.98 -42.69
C ILE A 860 -10.38 0.08 -41.75
N ILE A 861 -9.89 0.11 -40.50
CA ILE A 861 -10.29 1.10 -39.48
C ILE A 861 -9.36 2.30 -39.54
N GLN A 862 -9.94 3.51 -39.52
CA GLN A 862 -9.19 4.76 -39.49
C GLN A 862 -9.16 5.35 -38.08
N LEU A 863 -7.97 5.68 -37.57
CA LEU A 863 -7.79 6.28 -36.24
C LEU A 863 -7.39 7.77 -36.36
N PRO A 864 -8.21 8.71 -35.86
CA PRO A 864 -7.90 10.14 -35.83
C PRO A 864 -6.91 10.45 -34.70
N MET A 865 -5.62 10.25 -34.95
CA MET A 865 -4.58 10.37 -33.93
C MET A 865 -4.48 11.79 -33.35
N SER A 866 -4.93 12.82 -34.07
CA SER A 866 -4.98 14.20 -33.56
C SER A 866 -5.88 14.41 -32.34
N ALA A 867 -6.89 13.56 -32.16
CA ALA A 867 -7.81 13.63 -31.02
C ALA A 867 -7.59 12.50 -30.00
N LEU A 868 -6.96 11.39 -30.43
CA LEU A 868 -6.61 10.25 -29.58
C LEU A 868 -5.21 10.37 -28.96
N THR A 869 -4.53 11.51 -29.17
CA THR A 869 -3.21 11.76 -28.60
C THR A 869 -3.18 13.16 -28.03
N TYR A 870 -2.48 13.30 -26.91
CA TYR A 870 -2.20 14.57 -26.27
C TYR A 870 -0.69 14.78 -26.25
N LEU A 871 -0.25 15.93 -26.76
CA LEU A 871 1.14 16.39 -26.71
C LEU A 871 1.19 17.52 -25.70
N ASP A 872 1.94 17.33 -24.62
CA ASP A 872 2.22 18.42 -23.71
C ASP A 872 3.26 19.34 -24.36
N SER A 873 3.08 20.66 -24.27
CA SER A 873 4.01 21.62 -24.86
C SER A 873 5.39 21.60 -24.20
N ASN A 874 5.51 20.99 -23.02
CA ASN A 874 6.71 20.96 -22.19
C ASN A 874 7.37 19.58 -22.10
N SER A 875 6.81 18.53 -22.74
CA SER A 875 7.41 17.20 -22.73
C SER A 875 7.29 16.50 -24.09
N ASP A 876 8.36 15.82 -24.51
CA ASP A 876 8.36 14.96 -25.71
C ASP A 876 7.46 13.71 -25.55
N ASN A 877 6.83 13.55 -24.39
CA ASN A 877 6.02 12.39 -24.07
C ASN A 877 4.58 12.54 -24.60
N LYS A 878 4.31 11.82 -25.69
CA LYS A 878 2.97 11.67 -26.26
C LYS A 878 2.09 10.76 -25.41
N VAL A 879 0.96 11.28 -24.92
CA VAL A 879 -0.03 10.50 -24.17
C VAL A 879 -1.06 9.92 -25.14
N TYR A 880 -1.21 8.59 -25.13
CA TYR A 880 -2.15 7.85 -25.97
C TYR A 880 -3.49 7.67 -25.23
N LEU A 881 -4.60 8.12 -25.82
CA LEU A 881 -5.94 8.02 -25.24
C LEU A 881 -6.66 6.75 -25.73
N PHE A 882 -6.12 5.59 -25.35
CA PHE A 882 -6.69 4.27 -25.67
C PHE A 882 -7.00 3.49 -24.39
N GLY A 883 -7.97 2.56 -24.49
CA GLY A 883 -8.52 1.81 -23.37
C GLY A 883 -9.88 2.35 -22.95
N ILE A 884 -10.69 1.55 -22.28
CA ILE A 884 -12.08 1.91 -21.95
C ILE A 884 -12.13 3.22 -21.12
N HIS A 885 -11.18 3.42 -20.19
CA HIS A 885 -11.12 4.64 -19.37
C HIS A 885 -10.60 5.88 -20.13
N ALA A 886 -10.10 5.76 -21.36
CA ALA A 886 -9.75 6.93 -22.16
C ALA A 886 -11.00 7.78 -22.48
N SER A 887 -12.19 7.16 -22.50
CA SER A 887 -13.48 7.86 -22.67
C SER A 887 -13.68 9.00 -21.68
N LEU A 888 -13.22 8.82 -20.44
CA LEU A 888 -13.27 9.81 -19.38
C LEU A 888 -12.34 10.99 -19.60
N LEU A 889 -11.10 10.70 -19.97
CA LEU A 889 -10.12 11.75 -20.22
C LEU A 889 -10.52 12.56 -21.45
N LEU A 890 -11.04 11.92 -22.49
CA LEU A 890 -11.63 12.59 -23.64
C LEU A 890 -12.83 13.47 -23.22
N PHE A 891 -13.69 12.99 -22.34
CA PHE A 891 -14.80 13.78 -21.79
C PHE A 891 -14.30 14.99 -20.99
N GLY A 892 -13.36 14.81 -20.06
CA GLY A 892 -12.77 15.91 -19.26
C GLY A 892 -12.04 16.93 -20.14
N LEU A 893 -11.27 16.46 -21.12
CA LEU A 893 -10.61 17.30 -22.12
C LEU A 893 -11.60 18.10 -22.97
N GLY A 894 -12.69 17.46 -23.40
CA GLY A 894 -13.76 18.14 -24.14
C GLY A 894 -14.47 19.20 -23.30
N LEU A 895 -14.74 18.92 -22.02
CA LEU A 895 -15.34 19.89 -21.10
C LEU A 895 -14.44 21.11 -20.88
N VAL A 896 -13.14 20.90 -20.64
CA VAL A 896 -12.18 22.00 -20.46
C VAL A 896 -12.10 22.85 -21.74
N GLU A 897 -12.02 22.23 -22.92
CA GLU A 897 -12.00 22.97 -24.19
C GLU A 897 -13.27 23.77 -24.45
N LEU A 898 -14.43 23.19 -24.13
CA LEU A 898 -15.73 23.86 -24.29
C LEU A 898 -15.85 25.06 -23.33
N CYS A 899 -15.44 24.90 -22.08
CA CYS A 899 -15.70 25.86 -21.01
C CYS A 899 -14.67 26.98 -20.88
N LYS A 900 -13.49 26.88 -21.50
CA LYS A 900 -12.40 27.85 -21.37
C LYS A 900 -12.80 29.29 -21.73
N ASP A 901 -12.40 30.26 -20.91
CA ASP A 901 -12.64 31.68 -21.16
C ASP A 901 -11.55 32.29 -22.04
N ASN A 902 -11.89 32.57 -23.29
CA ASN A 902 -10.97 33.10 -24.30
C ASN A 902 -11.59 34.27 -25.09
N GLN A 903 -10.74 34.93 -25.89
CA GLN A 903 -11.14 35.78 -27.01
C GLN A 903 -11.93 34.95 -28.05
N GLU A 904 -12.80 35.62 -28.80
CA GLU A 904 -13.73 34.99 -29.75
C GLU A 904 -12.98 34.26 -30.90
N GLU A 905 -11.75 34.70 -31.19
CA GLU A 905 -10.86 34.09 -32.16
C GLU A 905 -10.52 32.63 -31.78
N GLY A 906 -10.70 31.73 -32.76
CA GLY A 906 -10.49 30.28 -32.61
C GLY A 906 -11.50 29.54 -31.71
N LEU A 907 -12.56 30.20 -31.23
CA LEU A 907 -13.57 29.56 -30.37
C LEU A 907 -14.35 28.47 -31.12
N GLU A 908 -14.68 28.72 -32.39
CA GLU A 908 -15.33 27.75 -33.27
C GLU A 908 -14.50 26.46 -33.40
N GLU A 909 -13.18 26.57 -33.63
CA GLU A 909 -12.29 25.42 -33.75
C GLU A 909 -12.18 24.61 -32.45
N ARG A 910 -12.14 25.29 -31.30
CA ARG A 910 -12.14 24.63 -30.00
C ARG A 910 -13.45 23.87 -29.75
N ILE A 911 -14.60 24.45 -30.11
CA ILE A 911 -15.89 23.75 -29.98
C ILE A 911 -15.95 22.53 -30.91
N ARG A 912 -15.36 22.60 -32.13
CA ARG A 912 -15.24 21.43 -33.01
C ARG A 912 -14.33 20.34 -32.42
N MET A 913 -13.21 20.72 -31.80
CA MET A 913 -12.33 19.75 -31.14
C MET A 913 -13.02 19.11 -29.92
N ALA A 914 -13.70 19.91 -29.09
CA ALA A 914 -14.49 19.42 -27.96
C ALA A 914 -15.57 18.44 -28.44
N MET A 915 -16.32 18.79 -29.48
CA MET A 915 -17.31 17.92 -30.13
C MET A 915 -16.68 16.59 -30.58
N LYS A 916 -15.50 16.63 -31.21
CA LYS A 916 -14.78 15.42 -31.64
C LYS A 916 -14.39 14.56 -30.44
N ARG A 917 -13.85 15.15 -29.37
CA ARG A 917 -13.48 14.44 -28.14
C ARG A 917 -14.68 13.82 -27.44
N PHE A 918 -15.82 14.51 -27.36
CA PHE A 918 -17.05 13.95 -26.81
C PHE A 918 -17.59 12.79 -27.64
N THR A 919 -17.52 12.91 -28.97
CA THR A 919 -17.95 11.84 -29.90
C THR A 919 -17.08 10.59 -29.72
N LEU A 920 -15.76 10.75 -29.70
CA LEU A 920 -14.81 9.66 -29.47
C LEU A 920 -14.97 9.04 -28.09
N GLY A 921 -15.11 9.87 -27.05
CA GLY A 921 -15.33 9.41 -25.69
C GLY A 921 -16.61 8.58 -25.55
N ALA A 922 -17.71 9.04 -26.18
CA ALA A 922 -18.96 8.29 -26.24
C ALA A 922 -18.80 6.97 -27.00
N ALA A 923 -18.09 6.97 -28.13
CA ALA A 923 -17.86 5.76 -28.94
C ALA A 923 -17.07 4.70 -28.16
N ILE A 924 -15.98 5.09 -27.47
CA ILE A 924 -15.18 4.19 -26.63
C ILE A 924 -16.00 3.63 -25.45
N ALA A 925 -16.88 4.44 -24.87
CA ALA A 925 -17.71 4.03 -23.75
C ALA A 925 -18.93 3.19 -24.15
N SER A 926 -19.33 3.20 -25.43
CA SER A 926 -20.52 2.48 -25.91
C SER A 926 -20.27 0.98 -26.04
N GLU A 927 -21.32 0.17 -26.00
CA GLU A 927 -21.24 -1.29 -26.20
C GLU A 927 -20.73 -1.62 -27.61
N GLY A 928 -19.53 -2.18 -27.73
CA GLY A 928 -18.88 -2.38 -29.03
C GLY A 928 -19.23 -3.67 -29.77
N THR A 929 -20.14 -4.49 -29.27
CA THR A 929 -20.40 -5.84 -29.82
C THR A 929 -21.88 -6.19 -29.94
N VAL A 930 -22.17 -7.17 -30.80
CA VAL A 930 -23.44 -7.89 -30.88
C VAL A 930 -23.19 -9.37 -30.60
N ASP A 931 -24.03 -9.95 -29.76
CA ASP A 931 -23.96 -11.36 -29.37
C ASP A 931 -24.74 -12.23 -30.37
N GLU A 932 -24.11 -13.28 -30.88
CA GLU A 932 -24.74 -14.32 -31.68
C GLU A 932 -24.48 -15.70 -31.04
N LYS A 933 -25.54 -16.38 -30.60
CA LYS A 933 -25.44 -17.73 -30.01
C LYS A 933 -25.56 -18.79 -31.11
N ARG A 934 -24.60 -19.72 -31.20
CA ARG A 934 -24.65 -20.88 -32.10
C ARG A 934 -24.32 -22.15 -31.32
N GLY A 935 -25.35 -22.93 -30.99
CA GLY A 935 -25.23 -24.07 -30.06
C GLY A 935 -24.88 -23.58 -28.65
N GLU A 936 -23.88 -24.20 -28.02
CA GLU A 936 -23.36 -23.81 -26.71
C GLU A 936 -22.37 -22.63 -26.76
N LYS A 937 -21.93 -22.23 -27.96
CA LYS A 937 -20.92 -21.19 -28.16
C LYS A 937 -21.54 -19.82 -28.37
N THR A 938 -20.89 -18.79 -27.85
CA THR A 938 -21.29 -17.38 -28.03
C THR A 938 -20.25 -16.65 -28.87
N TYR A 939 -20.69 -15.99 -29.94
CA TYR A 939 -19.84 -15.22 -30.84
C TYR A 939 -20.12 -13.73 -30.63
N LEU A 940 -19.10 -12.96 -30.25
CA LEU A 940 -19.15 -11.51 -30.11
C LEU A 940 -18.66 -10.86 -31.40
N GLN A 941 -19.59 -10.32 -32.19
CA GLN A 941 -19.29 -9.55 -33.40
C GLN A 941 -19.06 -8.09 -33.04
N ARG A 942 -17.91 -7.53 -33.42
CA ARG A 942 -17.54 -6.14 -33.16
C ARG A 942 -18.24 -5.19 -34.14
N ILE A 943 -18.76 -4.09 -33.62
CA ILE A 943 -19.51 -3.09 -34.38
C ILE A 943 -18.54 -2.01 -34.90
N PHE A 944 -18.02 -2.23 -36.11
CA PHE A 944 -17.20 -1.24 -36.82
C PHE A 944 -18.00 -0.38 -37.81
N THR A 945 -19.20 -0.80 -38.17
CA THR A 945 -20.10 -0.11 -39.10
C THR A 945 -21.54 -0.36 -38.66
N GLU A 946 -22.42 0.64 -38.70
CA GLU A 946 -23.84 0.42 -38.40
C GLU A 946 -24.54 -0.45 -39.44
N GLN A 947 -25.42 -1.33 -38.94
CA GLN A 947 -26.62 -1.75 -39.65
C GLN A 947 -27.65 -0.63 -39.47
N LYS A 948 -27.85 0.21 -40.49
CA LYS A 948 -28.74 1.38 -40.44
C LYS A 948 -30.20 0.96 -40.18
N PRO A 949 -30.92 1.57 -39.23
CA PRO A 949 -32.38 1.47 -39.17
C PRO A 949 -33.08 2.35 -40.23
N ASN A 950 -32.47 3.47 -40.68
CA ASN A 950 -33.01 4.37 -41.71
C ASN A 950 -31.92 4.83 -42.70
N LYS A 951 -32.26 4.94 -44.00
CA LYS A 951 -31.31 5.27 -45.08
C LYS A 951 -30.66 6.67 -44.93
N ASP A 952 -31.35 7.60 -44.28
CA ASP A 952 -31.02 9.04 -44.25
C ASP A 952 -30.17 9.48 -43.04
N GLN A 953 -29.83 8.58 -42.12
CA GLN A 953 -28.98 8.90 -40.97
C GLN A 953 -27.51 8.58 -41.28
N LYS A 954 -26.62 9.56 -41.08
CA LYS A 954 -25.17 9.42 -41.21
C LYS A 954 -24.55 9.51 -39.82
N MET A 955 -23.93 8.42 -39.35
CA MET A 955 -23.13 8.46 -38.12
C MET A 955 -21.88 9.33 -38.32
N PRO A 956 -21.36 9.94 -37.24
CA PRO A 956 -20.03 10.52 -37.25
C PRO A 956 -18.98 9.45 -37.57
N GLU A 957 -18.05 9.75 -38.46
CA GLU A 957 -17.02 8.81 -38.94
C GLU A 957 -16.16 8.22 -37.80
N ASP A 958 -16.01 8.98 -36.71
CA ASP A 958 -15.25 8.62 -35.51
C ASP A 958 -15.86 7.46 -34.69
N PHE A 959 -17.10 7.03 -34.97
CA PHE A 959 -17.76 5.94 -34.23
C PHE A 959 -17.25 4.54 -34.57
N GLN A 960 -16.42 4.36 -35.60
CA GLN A 960 -15.81 3.06 -35.92
C GLN A 960 -14.98 2.50 -34.75
N ILE A 961 -14.44 3.38 -33.91
CA ILE A 961 -13.64 3.04 -32.72
C ILE A 961 -14.44 2.28 -31.67
N ARG A 962 -15.77 2.41 -31.67
CA ARG A 962 -16.67 1.66 -30.78
C ARG A 962 -16.40 0.15 -30.83
N GLY A 963 -16.17 -0.41 -32.03
CA GLY A 963 -15.89 -1.83 -32.20
C GLY A 963 -14.58 -2.31 -31.55
N LEU A 964 -13.68 -1.41 -31.13
CA LEU A 964 -12.47 -1.79 -30.40
C LEU A 964 -12.77 -2.22 -28.95
N TYR A 965 -13.91 -1.82 -28.39
CA TYR A 965 -14.24 -1.99 -26.97
C TYR A 965 -15.59 -2.68 -26.80
N PRO A 966 -15.64 -4.01 -26.61
CA PRO A 966 -16.89 -4.74 -26.32
C PRO A 966 -17.57 -4.26 -25.03
N HIS A 967 -16.78 -3.98 -23.98
CA HIS A 967 -17.26 -3.49 -22.69
C HIS A 967 -17.77 -2.03 -22.73
N ARG A 968 -18.85 -1.75 -21.99
CA ARG A 968 -19.54 -0.45 -21.94
C ARG A 968 -19.29 0.32 -20.62
N LEU A 969 -19.16 1.65 -20.71
CA LEU A 969 -19.23 2.57 -19.57
C LEU A 969 -20.46 3.47 -19.65
N THR A 970 -21.50 3.10 -18.93
CA THR A 970 -22.84 3.62 -19.17
C THR A 970 -23.00 5.11 -18.90
N GLN A 971 -22.48 5.62 -17.78
CA GLN A 971 -22.60 7.06 -17.46
C GLN A 971 -21.88 7.96 -18.48
N PHE A 972 -20.75 7.51 -19.06
CA PHE A 972 -19.94 8.34 -19.96
C PHE A 972 -20.39 8.25 -21.41
N THR A 973 -21.04 7.16 -21.80
CA THR A 973 -21.74 7.05 -23.09
C THR A 973 -22.78 8.16 -23.22
N ALA A 974 -23.70 8.26 -22.26
CA ALA A 974 -24.78 9.25 -22.30
C ALA A 974 -24.25 10.69 -22.21
N LYS A 975 -23.32 10.96 -21.30
CA LYS A 975 -22.71 12.30 -21.17
C LYS A 975 -21.97 12.73 -22.44
N GLY A 976 -21.19 11.85 -23.06
CA GLY A 976 -20.50 12.14 -24.31
C GLY A 976 -21.48 12.48 -25.43
N LYS A 977 -22.57 11.72 -25.57
CA LYS A 977 -23.66 12.01 -26.53
C LYS A 977 -24.31 13.37 -26.26
N ILE A 978 -24.65 13.67 -25.01
CA ILE A 978 -25.25 14.95 -24.60
C ILE A 978 -24.35 16.12 -24.96
N PHE A 979 -23.07 16.10 -24.54
CA PHE A 979 -22.18 17.23 -24.79
C PHE A 979 -21.75 17.36 -26.26
N ALA A 980 -21.67 16.25 -27.01
CA ALA A 980 -21.52 16.32 -28.46
C ALA A 980 -22.72 17.00 -29.13
N ALA A 981 -23.95 16.67 -28.72
CA ALA A 981 -25.17 17.33 -29.18
C ALA A 981 -25.19 18.82 -28.78
N THR A 982 -24.79 19.14 -27.55
CA THR A 982 -24.65 20.52 -27.07
C THR A 982 -23.70 21.34 -27.94
N CYS A 983 -22.50 20.83 -28.26
CA CYS A 983 -21.57 21.52 -29.16
C CYS A 983 -22.16 21.77 -30.55
N ARG A 984 -22.90 20.79 -31.10
CA ARG A 984 -23.56 20.91 -32.40
C ARG A 984 -24.64 21.98 -32.38
N VAL A 985 -25.48 22.03 -31.33
CA VAL A 985 -26.52 23.06 -31.19
C VAL A 985 -25.90 24.46 -31.02
N ILE A 986 -24.79 24.59 -30.28
CA ILE A 986 -24.06 25.87 -30.17
C ILE A 986 -23.60 26.35 -31.55
N LEU A 987 -23.00 25.47 -32.36
CA LEU A 987 -22.53 25.81 -33.70
C LEU A 987 -23.69 26.10 -34.67
N LEU A 988 -24.79 25.34 -34.59
CA LEU A 988 -26.02 25.57 -35.35
C LEU A 988 -26.62 26.95 -35.09
N LEU A 989 -26.68 27.37 -33.82
CA LEU A 989 -27.22 28.67 -33.44
C LEU A 989 -26.29 29.83 -33.81
N TYR A 990 -24.98 29.58 -33.89
CA TYR A 990 -24.02 30.58 -34.34
C TYR A 990 -24.05 30.79 -35.86
N ASN A 991 -24.07 29.72 -36.65
CA ASN A 991 -24.12 29.78 -38.11
C ASN A 991 -24.92 28.61 -38.69
N TYR A 992 -26.22 28.83 -38.87
CA TYR A 992 -27.15 27.80 -39.34
C TYR A 992 -26.84 27.33 -40.76
N GLU A 993 -26.50 28.24 -41.67
CA GLU A 993 -26.21 27.91 -43.07
C GLU A 993 -25.04 26.92 -43.19
N LYS A 994 -23.96 27.16 -42.44
CA LYS A 994 -22.77 26.31 -42.43
C LYS A 994 -23.01 24.95 -41.77
N TYR A 995 -23.87 24.88 -40.75
CA TYR A 995 -23.98 23.73 -39.85
C TYR A 995 -25.31 22.98 -39.90
N SER A 996 -26.22 23.34 -40.82
CA SER A 996 -27.56 22.73 -40.95
C SER A 996 -27.58 21.20 -40.99
N SER A 997 -26.52 20.57 -41.51
CA SER A 997 -26.33 19.11 -41.56
C SER A 997 -26.23 18.43 -40.18
N TYR A 998 -26.01 19.18 -39.10
CA TYR A 998 -25.91 18.63 -37.75
C TYR A 998 -27.26 18.32 -37.09
N TRP A 999 -28.39 18.85 -37.57
CA TRP A 999 -29.70 18.59 -36.95
C TRP A 999 -30.09 17.11 -36.93
N PRO A 1000 -29.96 16.34 -38.03
CA PRO A 1000 -30.16 14.89 -38.02
C PRO A 1000 -29.25 14.16 -37.02
N GLU A 1001 -28.00 14.59 -36.88
CA GLU A 1001 -27.04 13.99 -35.96
C GLU A 1001 -27.38 14.29 -34.49
N VAL A 1002 -27.84 15.51 -34.19
CA VAL A 1002 -28.36 15.87 -32.86
C VAL A 1002 -29.57 15.01 -32.51
N ALA A 1003 -30.53 14.87 -33.43
CA ALA A 1003 -31.69 14.02 -33.21
C ALA A 1003 -31.29 12.55 -32.99
N TYR A 1004 -30.32 12.04 -33.74
CA TYR A 1004 -29.78 10.69 -33.53
C TYR A 1004 -29.16 10.55 -32.13
N LEU A 1005 -28.22 11.42 -31.75
CA LEU A 1005 -27.53 11.36 -30.46
C LEU A 1005 -28.49 11.42 -29.27
N LEU A 1006 -29.53 12.25 -29.35
CA LEU A 1006 -30.52 12.43 -28.28
C LEU A 1006 -31.56 11.30 -28.24
N ASN A 1007 -31.97 10.75 -29.39
CA ASN A 1007 -32.86 9.58 -29.42
C ASN A 1007 -32.13 8.32 -28.90
N ASP A 1008 -30.83 8.22 -29.18
CA ASP A 1008 -29.95 7.15 -28.72
C ASP A 1008 -29.56 7.27 -27.23
N LEU A 1009 -30.08 8.26 -26.48
CA LEU A 1009 -29.89 8.34 -25.02
C LEU A 1009 -30.75 7.32 -24.26
N HIS A 1010 -31.91 6.98 -24.81
CA HIS A 1010 -32.84 6.07 -24.16
C HIS A 1010 -32.52 4.59 -24.46
N ASP A 1011 -31.56 4.30 -25.36
CA ASP A 1011 -30.89 3.01 -25.66
C ASP A 1011 -31.78 1.74 -25.70
N ALA A 1012 -33.11 1.88 -25.73
CA ALA A 1012 -34.05 0.76 -25.76
C ALA A 1012 -33.86 -0.08 -27.02
N GLN A 1013 -33.50 0.56 -28.15
CA GLN A 1013 -33.26 -0.13 -29.41
C GLN A 1013 -31.92 -0.89 -29.46
N THR A 1014 -30.98 -0.63 -28.54
CA THR A 1014 -29.64 -1.23 -28.55
C THR A 1014 -29.60 -2.51 -27.72
N ILE A 1015 -30.28 -2.54 -26.55
CA ILE A 1015 -30.42 -3.77 -25.76
C ILE A 1015 -31.23 -4.83 -26.53
N ILE A 1016 -32.24 -4.38 -27.29
CA ILE A 1016 -33.05 -5.22 -28.19
C ILE A 1016 -32.22 -5.82 -29.35
N ARG A 1017 -31.06 -5.26 -29.71
CA ARG A 1017 -30.15 -5.83 -30.73
C ARG A 1017 -29.29 -6.96 -30.20
N SER A 1018 -29.26 -7.21 -28.88
CA SER A 1018 -28.78 -8.49 -28.39
C SER A 1018 -29.80 -9.55 -28.82
N ASN A 1019 -29.44 -10.45 -29.73
CA ASN A 1019 -30.26 -11.62 -30.08
C ASN A 1019 -30.34 -12.62 -28.90
N ASN A 1020 -30.00 -12.19 -27.68
CA ASN A 1020 -29.94 -12.97 -26.46
C ASN A 1020 -30.56 -12.16 -25.30
N PRO A 1021 -31.90 -12.09 -25.21
CA PRO A 1021 -32.61 -11.39 -24.13
C PRO A 1021 -32.33 -11.95 -22.72
N ASP A 1022 -31.75 -13.15 -22.61
CA ASP A 1022 -31.24 -13.70 -21.34
C ASP A 1022 -30.03 -12.90 -20.81
N TYR A 1023 -29.35 -12.20 -21.72
CA TYR A 1023 -28.44 -11.08 -21.53
C TYR A 1023 -28.63 -10.22 -20.29
N SER A 1024 -29.44 -9.21 -20.56
CA SER A 1024 -29.78 -8.14 -19.69
C SER A 1024 -30.92 -8.49 -18.74
N LEU A 1025 -31.35 -9.77 -18.72
CA LEU A 1025 -32.58 -10.23 -18.06
C LEU A 1025 -33.78 -9.32 -18.41
N GLY A 1026 -33.90 -8.93 -19.68
CA GLY A 1026 -34.96 -8.05 -20.16
C GLY A 1026 -34.89 -6.58 -19.73
N GLN A 1027 -33.75 -6.10 -19.19
CA GLN A 1027 -33.56 -4.69 -18.86
C GLN A 1027 -33.65 -3.83 -20.13
N ASN A 1028 -34.46 -2.77 -20.10
CA ASN A 1028 -34.72 -1.94 -21.29
C ASN A 1028 -33.81 -0.72 -21.40
N ARG A 1029 -33.18 -0.26 -20.31
CA ARG A 1029 -32.33 0.94 -20.31
C ARG A 1029 -31.10 0.77 -19.43
N TYR A 1030 -29.95 1.27 -19.89
CA TYR A 1030 -28.72 1.28 -19.10
C TYR A 1030 -28.65 2.43 -18.08
N SER A 1031 -29.18 3.62 -18.42
CA SER A 1031 -29.06 4.83 -17.60
C SER A 1031 -30.40 5.32 -17.05
N GLY A 1032 -31.32 4.41 -16.71
CA GLY A 1032 -32.65 4.77 -16.22
C GLY A 1032 -32.65 5.68 -14.98
N HIS A 1033 -31.59 5.63 -14.17
CA HIS A 1033 -31.41 6.54 -13.04
C HIS A 1033 -31.40 8.04 -13.37
N LEU A 1034 -31.04 8.43 -14.60
CA LEU A 1034 -30.97 9.82 -15.07
C LEU A 1034 -32.05 10.18 -16.11
N GLU A 1035 -33.07 9.34 -16.24
CA GLU A 1035 -34.08 9.46 -17.29
C GLU A 1035 -34.78 10.83 -17.30
N GLN A 1036 -35.11 11.36 -16.12
CA GLN A 1036 -35.75 12.68 -16.01
C GLN A 1036 -34.84 13.80 -16.50
N GLN A 1037 -33.56 13.78 -16.11
CA GLN A 1037 -32.56 14.73 -16.58
C GLN A 1037 -32.38 14.63 -18.09
N PHE A 1038 -32.36 13.42 -18.66
CA PHE A 1038 -32.21 13.21 -20.10
C PHE A 1038 -33.41 13.72 -20.90
N LYS A 1039 -34.65 13.49 -20.42
CA LYS A 1039 -35.87 14.08 -21.01
C LYS A 1039 -35.80 15.61 -21.00
N GLY A 1040 -35.31 16.20 -19.90
CA GLY A 1040 -35.08 17.64 -19.78
C GLY A 1040 -34.06 18.18 -20.79
N VAL A 1041 -32.91 17.52 -20.91
CA VAL A 1041 -31.85 17.89 -21.87
C VAL A 1041 -32.37 17.81 -23.30
N LYS A 1042 -33.07 16.73 -23.65
CA LYS A 1042 -33.65 16.56 -24.99
C LYS A 1042 -34.62 17.69 -25.33
N SER A 1043 -35.57 17.95 -24.43
CA SER A 1043 -36.56 19.03 -24.60
C SER A 1043 -35.88 20.39 -24.77
N TYR A 1044 -34.85 20.68 -23.97
CA TYR A 1044 -34.10 21.93 -24.05
C TYR A 1044 -33.33 22.07 -25.36
N LEU A 1045 -32.60 21.05 -25.81
CA LEU A 1045 -31.77 21.09 -27.02
C LEU A 1045 -32.57 21.04 -28.33
N GLU A 1046 -33.80 20.54 -28.30
CA GLU A 1046 -34.72 20.54 -29.45
C GLU A 1046 -35.55 21.84 -29.55
N SER A 1047 -35.76 22.55 -28.43
CA SER A 1047 -36.51 23.82 -28.41
C SER A 1047 -36.00 24.92 -29.38
N PRO A 1048 -34.69 25.05 -29.69
CA PRO A 1048 -34.18 26.10 -30.58
C PRO A 1048 -34.49 25.86 -32.06
N LYS A 1049 -35.04 24.70 -32.46
CA LYS A 1049 -35.45 24.43 -33.86
C LYS A 1049 -36.37 25.50 -34.44
N ASN A 1050 -37.10 26.22 -33.59
CA ASN A 1050 -38.11 27.19 -33.98
C ASN A 1050 -37.73 28.65 -33.67
N SER A 1051 -36.50 28.93 -33.21
CA SER A 1051 -36.09 30.30 -32.84
C SER A 1051 -34.69 30.64 -33.35
N VAL A 1052 -34.60 31.64 -34.23
CA VAL A 1052 -33.32 32.26 -34.61
C VAL A 1052 -32.94 33.25 -33.52
N LYS A 1053 -31.94 32.94 -32.70
CA LYS A 1053 -31.39 33.90 -31.72
C LYS A 1053 -29.99 34.31 -32.15
N SER A 1054 -29.85 35.60 -32.48
CA SER A 1054 -28.60 36.30 -32.71
C SER A 1054 -27.86 36.59 -31.40
N GLY A 1055 -26.56 36.30 -31.34
CA GLY A 1055 -25.66 36.61 -30.23
C GLY A 1055 -24.23 36.20 -30.58
N SER A 1056 -23.24 36.64 -29.78
CA SER A 1056 -21.85 36.18 -29.98
C SER A 1056 -21.72 34.67 -29.72
N LEU A 1057 -20.74 33.99 -30.34
CA LEU A 1057 -20.56 32.54 -30.14
C LEU A 1057 -20.32 32.23 -28.64
N LYS A 1058 -19.63 33.14 -27.94
CA LYS A 1058 -19.34 33.05 -26.51
C LYS A 1058 -20.60 33.14 -25.65
N GLU A 1059 -21.54 34.05 -25.97
CA GLU A 1059 -22.81 34.18 -25.24
C GLU A 1059 -23.70 32.96 -25.43
N ILE A 1060 -23.84 32.49 -26.68
CA ILE A 1060 -24.63 31.30 -27.02
C ILE A 1060 -24.10 30.10 -26.25
N ARG A 1061 -22.78 29.88 -26.30
CA ARG A 1061 -22.08 28.83 -25.56
C ARG A 1061 -22.34 28.93 -24.06
N ASN A 1062 -22.10 30.10 -23.46
CA ASN A 1062 -22.21 30.26 -22.02
C ASN A 1062 -23.63 29.96 -21.52
N ARG A 1063 -24.64 30.49 -22.20
CA ARG A 1063 -26.05 30.24 -21.88
C ARG A 1063 -26.36 28.75 -21.92
N ILE A 1064 -26.08 28.09 -23.06
CA ILE A 1064 -26.42 26.68 -23.26
C ILE A 1064 -25.67 25.78 -22.28
N VAL A 1065 -24.38 26.03 -22.04
CA VAL A 1065 -23.59 25.22 -21.08
C VAL A 1065 -24.13 25.38 -19.66
N THR A 1066 -24.44 26.61 -19.21
CA THR A 1066 -25.05 26.85 -17.90
C THR A 1066 -26.38 26.10 -17.76
N ASP A 1067 -27.25 26.18 -18.76
CA ASP A 1067 -28.56 25.54 -18.75
C ASP A 1067 -28.44 24.00 -18.74
N ILE A 1068 -27.54 23.43 -19.52
CA ILE A 1068 -27.28 21.98 -19.52
C ILE A 1068 -26.73 21.51 -18.17
N PHE A 1069 -25.81 22.26 -17.54
CA PHE A 1069 -25.31 21.91 -16.20
C PHE A 1069 -26.42 21.96 -15.14
N LYS A 1070 -27.31 22.94 -15.20
CA LYS A 1070 -28.48 23.03 -14.31
C LYS A 1070 -29.42 21.85 -14.50
N ILE A 1071 -29.80 21.53 -15.75
CA ILE A 1071 -30.70 20.41 -16.05
C ILE A 1071 -30.11 19.07 -15.56
N LEU A 1072 -28.81 18.84 -15.79
CA LEU A 1072 -28.14 17.60 -15.36
C LEU A 1072 -28.05 17.44 -13.84
N ARG A 1073 -28.11 18.54 -13.08
CA ARG A 1073 -28.20 18.54 -11.61
C ARG A 1073 -29.64 18.37 -11.10
N GLY A 1074 -30.63 18.42 -11.98
CA GLY A 1074 -32.05 18.46 -11.62
C GLY A 1074 -32.54 19.85 -11.20
N ASP A 1075 -31.78 20.91 -11.49
CA ASP A 1075 -32.22 22.29 -11.29
C ASP A 1075 -33.26 22.66 -12.36
N LYS A 1076 -34.26 23.48 -12.01
CA LYS A 1076 -35.25 23.98 -12.99
C LYS A 1076 -34.62 25.06 -13.88
N VAL A 1077 -34.77 24.91 -15.21
CA VAL A 1077 -34.29 25.85 -16.24
C VAL A 1077 -35.46 26.42 -17.03
#